data_AF-A0A9P4X2K5-F1
#
_entry.id   AF-A0A9P4X2K5-F1
#
_cell.length_a   1.000
_cell.length_b   1.000
_cell.length_c   1.000
_cell.angle_alpha   90.00
_cell.angle_beta   90.00
_cell.angle_gamma   90.00
#
_symmetry.space_group_name_H-M   'P 1'
#
loop_
_entity.id
_entity.type
_entity.pdbx_description
1 polymer ?
#
loop_
_entity_poly.entity_id
_entity_poly.type
_entity_poly.pdbx_seq_one_letter_code
_entity_poly.pdbx_strand_id
1 'polypeptide(L)'
;MSISIRHQGAMADSSNISAVDSNMYRTIFGDDAMRFIMCDTAFEERMVQVEISLARIQANLGTIPKQAAQDIANDCNAAKLDRGRFQQETELVGLPVWGLVRQLSAMVRDETSARYLHGGLNTHDVMDLARSLQMKDALELICSRLDTIRNRLVALTHQYRKTPMIARTHLQHALPSTFGYRTAIWLTSLDRHAERLQQIKPRLLLAQVGGASGSLASLGGIVADSTEHEPEGLRLVRAISEELGLYQPNMPWHAARDGLAEVVSLLALIGGSLAKVALDIVLLQIPEVGEVAEPFVAHRGASSTMPHKNNPVLSEAILALSKMLRQEAGLALDAVPSDFERAGSGAWQLEWAALPQSFTYCSAALKHTEEVLTGLRVDEHRMLHNLNLSRGLVAAEHVVVALHEKYGRARSHDIVYECCRQAVQKDQDLSSTLKQREDVTFILYTYFRSTSTARVRTAARLRDIPIEFRYIAIPKSEHLTESYESINPNLTVPTLVIQNAEIEVHIRQSIAILEYFEESKAGNTNIQLMPPAEDVAGRAHVRELVQLIACDIQPPTNQRILKRVRAIGGSAEDWASDIMNAGLKAFESMAAPLAGTYSYGNFLTLADIVLAPAIVNAVRYGVDIEQYPTIKRIYNKVMELDAFKLADWRHQEDTPVEFQQVS
;
A
#
# COMPACT_ATOMS: atom_id res chain seq x y z
N MET A 1 6.55 -40.99 38.25
CA MET A 1 5.77 -41.69 37.21
C MET A 1 6.73 -42.04 36.09
N SER A 2 7.24 -43.28 36.05
CA SER A 2 8.06 -43.75 34.93
C SER A 2 7.12 -44.11 33.79
N ILE A 3 7.34 -43.54 32.61
CA ILE A 3 6.63 -43.95 31.40
C ILE A 3 7.23 -45.29 30.99
N SER A 4 6.49 -46.37 31.23
CA SER A 4 6.81 -47.70 30.71
C SER A 4 6.58 -47.68 29.20
N ILE A 5 7.66 -47.51 28.44
CA ILE A 5 7.65 -47.71 26.98
C ILE A 5 7.59 -49.22 26.77
N ARG A 6 6.41 -49.74 26.44
CA ARG A 6 6.24 -51.13 26.03
C ARG A 6 7.00 -51.35 24.72
N HIS A 7 8.16 -52.00 24.79
CA HIS A 7 8.72 -52.71 23.65
C HIS A 7 7.84 -53.92 23.35
N GLN A 8 6.86 -53.76 22.45
CA GLN A 8 6.22 -54.88 21.78
C GLN A 8 6.78 -54.98 20.37
N GLY A 9 7.40 -56.12 20.09
CA GLY A 9 7.93 -56.49 18.78
C GLY A 9 6.81 -56.57 17.76
N ALA A 10 6.74 -55.54 16.92
CA ALA A 10 6.27 -55.51 15.54
C ALA A 10 6.55 -54.09 15.01
N MET A 11 7.82 -53.66 15.00
CA MET A 11 8.21 -52.38 14.40
C MET A 11 8.32 -52.54 12.88
N ALA A 12 7.17 -52.63 12.24
CA ALA A 12 7.01 -52.27 10.84
C ALA A 12 5.70 -51.45 10.79
N ASP A 13 5.84 -50.15 10.50
CA ASP A 13 4.78 -49.22 10.08
C ASP A 13 4.08 -48.29 11.11
N SER A 14 4.61 -48.06 12.32
CA SER A 14 3.88 -47.26 13.35
C SER A 14 4.65 -46.14 14.09
N SER A 15 5.62 -45.46 13.49
CA SER A 15 6.33 -44.37 14.18
C SER A 15 6.83 -43.23 13.28
N ASN A 16 5.94 -42.64 12.46
CA ASN A 16 6.31 -41.47 11.66
C ASN A 16 6.11 -40.20 12.50
N ILE A 17 7.21 -39.49 12.79
CA ILE A 17 7.21 -38.25 13.58
C ILE A 17 7.06 -37.02 12.68
N SER A 18 7.69 -37.04 11.51
CA SER A 18 7.70 -35.92 10.58
C SER A 18 6.40 -35.77 9.79
N ALA A 19 5.98 -34.54 9.52
CA ALA A 19 4.81 -34.26 8.69
C ALA A 19 4.99 -34.73 7.24
N VAL A 20 6.22 -34.72 6.72
CA VAL A 20 6.50 -35.16 5.34
C VAL A 20 6.45 -36.68 5.16
N ASP A 21 6.63 -37.45 6.23
CA ASP A 21 6.60 -38.92 6.23
C ASP A 21 5.32 -39.49 6.86
N SER A 22 4.53 -38.66 7.55
CA SER A 22 3.29 -39.06 8.19
C SER A 22 2.29 -39.66 7.19
N ASN A 23 1.77 -40.85 7.48
CA ASN A 23 0.71 -41.47 6.66
C ASN A 23 -0.56 -40.59 6.56
N MET A 24 -0.76 -39.68 7.51
CA MET A 24 -1.92 -38.76 7.53
C MET A 24 -1.66 -37.46 6.79
N TYR A 25 -0.45 -36.89 6.92
CA TYR A 25 -0.16 -35.52 6.51
C TYR A 25 0.79 -35.40 5.32
N ARG A 26 1.47 -36.48 4.92
CA ARG A 26 2.52 -36.43 3.90
C ARG A 26 2.03 -35.82 2.59
N THR A 27 0.81 -36.10 2.15
CA THR A 27 0.28 -35.55 0.88
C THR A 27 -0.10 -34.08 0.96
N ILE A 28 -0.24 -33.53 2.18
CA ILE A 28 -0.47 -32.10 2.42
C ILE A 28 0.86 -31.37 2.47
N PHE A 29 1.85 -31.90 3.19
CA PHE A 29 3.16 -31.24 3.37
C PHE A 29 4.23 -31.64 2.36
N GLY A 30 3.92 -32.58 1.45
CA GLY A 30 4.86 -33.10 0.48
C GLY A 30 4.17 -33.65 -0.77
N ASP A 31 4.93 -33.77 -1.84
CA ASP A 31 4.48 -34.34 -3.11
C ASP A 31 5.13 -35.72 -3.32
N ASP A 32 4.37 -36.69 -3.84
CA ASP A 32 4.90 -38.06 -4.06
C ASP A 32 6.04 -38.06 -5.07
N ALA A 33 5.92 -37.30 -6.17
CA ALA A 33 6.99 -37.21 -7.16
C ALA A 33 8.29 -36.64 -6.56
N MET A 34 8.18 -35.59 -5.72
CA MET A 34 9.36 -35.03 -5.04
C MET A 34 9.90 -35.96 -3.95
N ARG A 35 9.03 -36.66 -3.21
CA ARG A 35 9.44 -37.69 -2.26
C ARG A 35 10.25 -38.78 -2.93
N PHE A 36 9.82 -39.27 -4.10
CA PHE A 36 10.58 -40.27 -4.85
C PHE A 36 11.97 -39.79 -5.27
N ILE A 37 12.14 -38.48 -5.50
CA ILE A 37 13.44 -37.89 -5.85
C ILE A 37 14.32 -37.71 -4.60
N MET A 38 13.74 -37.24 -3.49
CA MET A 38 14.47 -36.80 -2.30
C MET A 38 14.58 -37.84 -1.18
N CYS A 39 13.96 -39.01 -1.32
CA CYS A 39 14.03 -40.06 -0.31
C CYS A 39 15.41 -40.71 -0.22
N ASP A 40 15.64 -41.42 0.90
CA ASP A 40 16.90 -42.10 1.18
C ASP A 40 17.25 -43.14 0.12
N THR A 41 16.26 -43.87 -0.40
CA THR A 41 16.48 -44.87 -1.46
C THR A 41 17.01 -44.23 -2.74
N ALA A 42 16.46 -43.09 -3.15
CA ALA A 42 16.97 -42.37 -4.31
C ALA A 42 18.37 -41.80 -4.04
N PHE A 43 18.65 -41.35 -2.82
CA PHE A 43 20.00 -40.89 -2.45
C PHE A 43 21.03 -42.03 -2.51
N GLU A 44 20.69 -43.20 -1.97
CA GLU A 44 21.48 -44.43 -2.09
C GLU A 44 21.75 -44.80 -3.56
N GLU A 45 20.71 -44.79 -4.41
CA GLU A 45 20.83 -45.05 -5.85
C GLU A 45 21.76 -44.05 -6.54
N ARG A 46 21.67 -42.75 -6.22
CA ARG A 46 22.57 -41.73 -6.76
C ARG A 46 24.01 -41.92 -6.29
N MET A 47 24.25 -42.32 -5.05
CA MET A 47 25.60 -42.62 -4.58
C MET A 47 26.20 -43.83 -5.32
N VAL A 48 25.42 -44.90 -5.53
CA VAL A 48 25.87 -46.06 -6.33
C VAL A 48 26.13 -45.66 -7.78
N GLN A 49 25.28 -44.80 -8.37
CA GLN A 49 25.49 -44.27 -9.71
C GLN A 49 26.83 -43.51 -9.81
N VAL A 50 27.16 -42.68 -8.82
CA VAL A 50 28.42 -41.94 -8.78
C VAL A 50 29.63 -42.90 -8.77
N GLU A 51 29.60 -43.95 -7.95
CA GLU A 51 30.68 -44.96 -7.89
C GLU A 51 30.86 -45.70 -9.22
N ILE A 52 29.75 -46.11 -9.86
CA ILE A 52 29.80 -46.80 -11.17
C ILE A 52 30.33 -45.86 -12.25
N SER A 53 29.88 -44.60 -12.27
CA SER A 53 30.35 -43.59 -13.22
C SER A 53 31.84 -43.27 -13.00
N LEU A 54 32.30 -43.17 -11.75
CA LEU A 54 33.72 -42.98 -11.42
C LEU A 54 34.59 -44.08 -12.05
N ALA A 55 34.22 -45.35 -11.84
CA ALA A 55 34.99 -46.48 -12.38
C ALA A 55 35.06 -46.44 -13.91
N ARG A 56 33.93 -46.15 -14.58
CA ARG A 56 33.89 -46.01 -16.05
C ARG A 56 34.79 -44.89 -16.55
N ILE A 57 34.75 -43.73 -15.89
CA ILE A 57 35.57 -42.57 -16.26
C ILE A 57 37.05 -42.87 -16.06
N GLN A 58 37.43 -43.44 -14.91
CA GLN A 58 38.82 -43.81 -14.63
C GLN A 58 39.35 -44.85 -15.63
N ALA A 59 38.52 -45.79 -16.09
CA ALA A 59 38.91 -46.71 -17.16
C ALA A 59 39.08 -46.02 -18.53
N ASN A 60 38.25 -45.02 -18.84
CA ASN A 60 38.37 -44.22 -20.05
C ASN A 60 39.61 -43.31 -20.02
N LEU A 61 39.99 -42.81 -18.85
CA LEU A 61 41.20 -42.02 -18.63
C LEU A 61 42.48 -42.88 -18.57
N GLY A 62 42.33 -44.20 -18.40
CA GLY A 62 43.43 -45.16 -18.34
C GLY A 62 44.00 -45.39 -16.93
N THR A 63 43.36 -44.83 -15.90
CA THR A 63 43.75 -44.96 -14.48
C THR A 63 43.49 -46.36 -13.94
N ILE A 64 42.42 -47.03 -14.39
CA ILE A 64 42.07 -48.41 -13.99
C ILE A 64 41.84 -49.32 -15.21
N PRO A 65 41.96 -50.66 -15.07
CA PRO A 65 41.68 -51.58 -16.16
C PRO A 65 40.22 -51.51 -16.64
N LYS A 66 39.99 -51.55 -17.96
CA LYS A 66 38.63 -51.54 -18.55
C LYS A 66 37.75 -52.68 -18.05
N GLN A 67 38.34 -53.85 -17.81
CA GLN A 67 37.62 -55.00 -17.26
C GLN A 67 37.09 -54.71 -15.84
N ALA A 68 37.90 -54.06 -14.99
CA ALA A 68 37.48 -53.72 -13.63
C ALA A 68 36.29 -52.76 -13.60
N ALA A 69 36.28 -51.75 -14.48
CA ALA A 69 35.13 -50.86 -14.62
C ALA A 69 33.87 -51.58 -15.12
N GLN A 70 34.02 -52.56 -16.01
CA GLN A 70 32.90 -53.36 -16.50
C GLN A 70 32.33 -54.26 -15.41
N ASP A 71 33.19 -54.89 -14.60
CA ASP A 71 32.80 -55.76 -13.50
C ASP A 71 32.08 -54.96 -12.41
N ILE A 72 32.62 -53.80 -12.02
CA ILE A 72 31.97 -52.87 -11.08
C ILE A 72 30.58 -52.46 -11.60
N ALA A 73 30.48 -52.06 -12.86
CA ALA A 73 29.22 -51.61 -13.46
C ALA A 73 28.16 -52.72 -13.58
N ASN A 74 28.57 -53.97 -13.72
CA ASN A 74 27.67 -55.12 -13.87
C ASN A 74 27.21 -55.68 -12.52
N ASP A 75 28.10 -55.70 -11.52
CA ASP A 75 27.85 -56.36 -10.24
C ASP A 75 27.22 -55.42 -9.19
N CYS A 76 27.59 -54.14 -9.19
CA CYS A 76 27.10 -53.15 -8.23
C CYS A 76 25.62 -52.79 -8.49
N ASN A 77 24.78 -52.91 -7.46
CA ASN A 77 23.36 -52.60 -7.58
C ASN A 77 22.79 -52.07 -6.25
N ALA A 78 22.22 -50.86 -6.27
CA ALA A 78 21.60 -50.21 -5.12
C ALA A 78 20.46 -51.03 -4.49
N ALA A 79 19.67 -51.75 -5.30
CA ALA A 79 18.56 -52.57 -4.81
C ALA A 79 19.01 -53.79 -3.96
N LYS A 80 20.30 -54.14 -4.00
CA LYS A 80 20.88 -55.24 -3.21
C LYS A 80 21.52 -54.78 -1.90
N LEU A 81 21.46 -53.48 -1.59
CA LEU A 81 22.01 -52.96 -0.34
C LEU A 81 21.21 -53.47 0.86
N ASP A 82 21.93 -53.94 1.89
CA ASP A 82 21.35 -54.26 3.19
C ASP A 82 21.20 -52.96 3.99
N ARG A 83 19.97 -52.45 4.02
CA ARG A 83 19.63 -51.19 4.71
C ARG A 83 19.84 -51.24 6.21
N GLY A 84 19.60 -52.41 6.84
CA GLY A 84 19.80 -52.56 8.28
C GLY A 84 21.28 -52.45 8.64
N ARG A 85 22.13 -53.12 7.87
CA ARG A 85 23.58 -52.98 7.98
C ARG A 85 24.05 -51.57 7.63
N PHE A 86 23.51 -50.97 6.57
CA PHE A 86 23.85 -49.63 6.12
C PHE A 86 23.58 -48.57 7.19
N GLN A 87 22.43 -48.66 7.86
CA GLN A 87 22.08 -47.80 8.99
C GLN A 87 23.07 -47.94 10.15
N GLN A 88 23.38 -49.17 10.57
CA GLN A 88 24.32 -49.44 11.67
C GLN A 88 25.73 -48.92 11.36
N GLU A 89 26.22 -49.12 10.13
CA GLU A 89 27.52 -48.64 9.69
C GLU A 89 27.54 -47.09 9.60
N THR A 90 26.43 -46.48 9.17
CA THR A 90 26.27 -45.02 9.14
C THR A 90 26.29 -44.43 10.54
N GLU A 91 25.59 -45.05 11.51
CA GLU A 91 25.60 -44.60 12.91
C GLU A 91 27.00 -44.69 13.53
N LEU A 92 27.73 -45.76 13.23
CA LEU A 92 29.09 -45.96 13.74
C LEU A 92 30.09 -44.92 13.21
N VAL A 93 30.04 -44.62 11.92
CA VAL A 93 31.01 -43.73 11.25
C VAL A 93 30.56 -42.26 11.26
N GLY A 94 29.25 -42.03 11.42
CA GLY A 94 28.60 -40.74 11.24
C GLY A 94 28.33 -40.36 9.78
N LEU A 95 28.71 -41.22 8.82
CA LEU A 95 28.59 -40.96 7.38
C LEU A 95 28.26 -42.24 6.59
N PRO A 96 27.44 -42.17 5.53
CA PRO A 96 26.91 -43.35 4.84
C PRO A 96 27.87 -44.02 3.86
N VAL A 97 28.86 -43.28 3.32
CA VAL A 97 29.67 -43.76 2.18
C VAL A 97 30.58 -44.93 2.56
N TRP A 98 31.07 -45.00 3.80
CA TRP A 98 31.92 -46.11 4.23
C TRP A 98 31.18 -47.45 4.19
N GLY A 99 29.95 -47.49 4.70
CA GLY A 99 29.11 -48.68 4.62
C GLY A 99 28.73 -49.02 3.17
N LEU A 100 28.46 -48.00 2.35
CA LEU A 100 28.15 -48.15 0.93
C LEU A 100 29.27 -48.89 0.20
N VAL A 101 30.49 -48.35 0.29
CA VAL A 101 31.67 -48.87 -0.42
C VAL A 101 31.97 -50.30 -0.02
N ARG A 102 31.85 -50.66 1.27
CA ARG A 102 32.05 -52.04 1.74
C ARG A 102 31.02 -53.01 1.19
N GLN A 103 29.75 -52.59 1.11
CA GLN A 103 28.71 -53.43 0.54
C GLN A 103 28.90 -53.59 -0.98
N LEU A 104 29.21 -52.51 -1.71
CA LEU A 104 29.48 -52.56 -3.14
C LEU A 104 30.72 -53.42 -3.45
N SER A 105 31.81 -53.26 -2.70
CA SER A 105 33.02 -54.08 -2.85
C SER A 105 32.73 -55.57 -2.66
N ALA A 106 31.85 -55.93 -1.72
CA ALA A 106 31.42 -57.32 -1.52
C ALA A 106 30.47 -57.86 -2.60
N MET A 107 29.86 -56.99 -3.42
CA MET A 107 29.02 -57.41 -4.55
C MET A 107 29.85 -57.76 -5.79
N VAL A 108 31.02 -57.13 -5.96
CA VAL A 108 31.92 -57.37 -7.10
C VAL A 108 32.56 -58.76 -6.97
N ARG A 109 32.35 -59.62 -7.98
CA ARG A 109 32.77 -61.03 -7.91
C ARG A 109 34.28 -61.21 -7.99
N ASP A 110 34.94 -60.38 -8.78
CA ASP A 110 36.40 -60.39 -8.91
C ASP A 110 37.04 -59.46 -7.87
N GLU A 111 37.75 -60.05 -6.91
CA GLU A 111 38.47 -59.32 -5.87
C GLU A 111 39.54 -58.37 -6.45
N THR A 112 40.08 -58.66 -7.65
CA THR A 112 41.06 -57.76 -8.28
C THR A 112 40.41 -56.52 -8.88
N SER A 113 39.14 -56.60 -9.28
CA SER A 113 38.34 -55.47 -9.73
C SER A 113 37.77 -54.66 -8.55
N ALA A 114 37.38 -55.34 -7.46
CA ALA A 114 36.80 -54.72 -6.27
C ALA A 114 37.72 -53.67 -5.60
N ARG A 115 39.04 -53.78 -5.74
CA ARG A 115 40.02 -52.83 -5.16
C ARG A 115 40.01 -51.44 -5.79
N TYR A 116 39.44 -51.31 -6.99
CA TYR A 116 39.39 -50.05 -7.73
C TYR A 116 38.15 -49.21 -7.41
N LEU A 117 37.24 -49.74 -6.59
CA LEU A 117 36.03 -49.02 -6.16
C LEU A 117 36.40 -47.85 -5.23
N HIS A 118 35.68 -46.73 -5.34
CA HIS A 118 35.93 -45.50 -4.57
C HIS A 118 37.34 -44.91 -4.75
N GLY A 119 37.99 -45.15 -5.91
CA GLY A 119 39.35 -44.71 -6.17
C GLY A 119 39.50 -43.18 -6.17
N GLY A 120 40.08 -42.63 -5.11
CA GLY A 120 40.53 -41.23 -5.03
C GLY A 120 39.44 -40.18 -4.75
N LEU A 121 38.18 -40.59 -4.54
CA LEU A 121 37.13 -39.72 -4.00
C LEU A 121 37.14 -39.73 -2.47
N ASN A 122 36.59 -38.68 -1.87
CA ASN A 122 36.25 -38.63 -0.45
C ASN A 122 34.74 -38.88 -0.27
N THR A 123 34.34 -39.24 0.96
CA THR A 123 32.94 -39.37 1.37
C THR A 123 32.11 -38.13 1.01
N HIS A 124 32.67 -36.94 1.19
CA HIS A 124 31.98 -35.69 0.85
C HIS A 124 31.71 -35.58 -0.66
N ASP A 125 32.66 -35.99 -1.51
CA ASP A 125 32.50 -35.95 -2.96
C ASP A 125 31.31 -36.78 -3.42
N VAL A 126 31.21 -38.02 -2.92
CA VAL A 126 30.12 -38.94 -3.30
C VAL A 126 28.76 -38.41 -2.83
N MET A 127 28.68 -37.91 -1.59
CA MET A 127 27.43 -37.38 -1.03
C MET A 127 26.95 -36.12 -1.78
N ASP A 128 27.84 -35.18 -2.06
CA ASP A 128 27.48 -33.94 -2.75
C ASP A 128 27.20 -34.16 -4.24
N LEU A 129 27.93 -35.07 -4.92
CA LEU A 129 27.58 -35.47 -6.29
C LEU A 129 26.20 -36.11 -6.34
N ALA A 130 25.89 -37.02 -5.41
CA ALA A 130 24.57 -37.63 -5.31
C ALA A 130 23.49 -36.58 -5.02
N ARG A 131 23.77 -35.61 -4.15
CA ARG A 131 22.85 -34.51 -3.84
C ARG A 131 22.64 -33.59 -5.04
N SER A 132 23.69 -33.23 -5.78
CA SER A 132 23.61 -32.45 -7.03
C SER A 132 22.73 -33.14 -8.08
N LEU A 133 22.81 -34.47 -8.19
CA LEU A 133 21.93 -35.25 -9.06
C LEU A 133 20.47 -35.20 -8.61
N GLN A 134 20.18 -35.38 -7.31
CA GLN A 134 18.81 -35.23 -6.79
C GLN A 134 18.26 -33.81 -6.99
N MET A 135 19.09 -32.78 -6.75
CA MET A 135 18.71 -31.39 -6.95
C MET A 135 18.43 -31.08 -8.43
N LYS A 136 19.17 -31.69 -9.36
CA LYS A 136 18.92 -31.56 -10.80
C LYS A 136 17.51 -32.02 -11.15
N ASP A 137 17.14 -33.25 -10.79
CA ASP A 137 15.80 -33.79 -11.06
C ASP A 137 14.71 -32.98 -10.34
N ALA A 138 14.97 -32.58 -9.09
CA ALA A 138 14.02 -31.82 -8.31
C ALA A 138 13.77 -30.42 -8.89
N LEU A 139 14.81 -29.75 -9.39
CA LEU A 139 14.66 -28.45 -10.06
C LEU A 139 13.93 -28.59 -11.38
N GLU A 140 14.12 -29.67 -12.13
CA GLU A 140 13.35 -29.94 -13.35
C GLU A 140 11.85 -30.07 -13.04
N LEU A 141 11.50 -30.82 -12.00
CA LEU A 141 10.11 -30.95 -11.53
C LEU A 141 9.53 -29.60 -11.08
N ILE A 142 10.29 -28.82 -10.29
CA ILE A 142 9.86 -27.49 -9.84
C ILE A 142 9.66 -26.53 -11.01
N CYS A 143 10.58 -26.50 -11.98
CA CYS A 143 10.45 -25.67 -13.18
C CYS A 143 9.20 -26.05 -13.97
N SER A 144 8.96 -27.34 -14.18
CA SER A 144 7.79 -27.83 -14.91
C SER A 144 6.46 -27.43 -14.24
N ARG A 145 6.36 -27.57 -12.91
CA ARG A 145 5.18 -27.13 -12.15
C ARG A 145 5.01 -25.61 -12.19
N LEU A 146 6.10 -24.86 -12.05
CA LEU A 146 6.07 -23.41 -12.12
C LEU A 146 5.57 -22.93 -13.48
N ASP A 147 6.05 -23.53 -14.58
CA ASP A 147 5.59 -23.21 -15.93
C ASP A 147 4.11 -23.55 -16.15
N THR A 148 3.64 -24.66 -15.58
CA THR A 148 2.21 -25.02 -15.61
C THR A 148 1.35 -23.97 -14.91
N ILE A 149 1.77 -23.52 -13.73
CA ILE A 149 1.10 -22.45 -12.98
C ILE A 149 1.12 -21.12 -13.75
N ARG A 150 2.28 -20.76 -14.32
CA ARG A 150 2.43 -19.53 -15.13
C ARG A 150 1.47 -19.55 -16.32
N ASN A 151 1.42 -20.65 -17.07
CA ASN A 151 0.49 -20.81 -18.20
C ASN A 151 -0.97 -20.69 -17.76
N ARG A 152 -1.33 -21.23 -16.58
CA ARG A 152 -2.68 -21.09 -16.03
C ARG A 152 -3.00 -19.64 -15.65
N LEU A 153 -2.05 -18.92 -15.05
CA LEU A 153 -2.21 -17.51 -14.71
C LEU A 153 -2.30 -16.62 -15.94
N VAL A 154 -1.57 -16.94 -17.02
CA VAL A 154 -1.71 -16.27 -18.32
C VAL A 154 -3.16 -16.41 -18.82
N ALA A 155 -3.70 -17.63 -18.82
CA ALA A 155 -5.08 -17.88 -19.24
C ALA A 155 -6.10 -17.10 -18.40
N LEU A 156 -5.98 -17.12 -17.06
CA LEU A 156 -6.86 -16.37 -16.15
C LEU A 156 -6.74 -14.84 -16.37
N THR A 157 -5.53 -14.34 -16.57
CA THR A 157 -5.25 -12.92 -16.83
C THR A 157 -5.93 -12.46 -18.12
N HIS A 158 -5.87 -13.26 -19.18
CA HIS A 158 -6.57 -12.95 -20.41
C HIS A 158 -8.08 -13.04 -20.27
N GLN A 159 -8.59 -14.08 -19.62
CA GLN A 159 -10.02 -14.30 -19.42
C GLN A 159 -10.67 -13.15 -18.66
N TYR A 160 -10.08 -12.74 -17.53
CA TYR A 160 -10.66 -11.72 -16.64
C TYR A 160 -10.03 -10.33 -16.80
N ARG A 161 -9.38 -10.06 -17.94
CA ARG A 161 -8.68 -8.79 -18.23
C ARG A 161 -9.57 -7.57 -18.00
N LYS A 162 -10.85 -7.69 -18.35
CA LYS A 162 -11.84 -6.60 -18.29
C LYS A 162 -12.88 -6.77 -17.18
N THR A 163 -12.75 -7.79 -16.33
CA THR A 163 -13.69 -8.04 -15.23
C THR A 163 -13.40 -7.04 -14.10
N PRO A 164 -14.28 -6.05 -13.87
CA PRO A 164 -14.03 -5.00 -12.90
C PRO A 164 -14.17 -5.54 -11.47
N MET A 165 -13.30 -5.08 -10.58
CA MET A 165 -13.36 -5.38 -9.15
C MET A 165 -12.87 -4.18 -8.34
N ILE A 166 -13.20 -4.12 -7.06
CA ILE A 166 -12.67 -3.09 -6.18
C ILE A 166 -11.22 -3.39 -5.78
N ALA A 167 -10.32 -2.42 -5.95
CA ALA A 167 -8.97 -2.52 -5.39
C ALA A 167 -9.01 -2.27 -3.88
N ARG A 168 -8.11 -2.92 -3.15
CA ARG A 168 -8.02 -2.82 -1.69
C ARG A 168 -6.62 -2.37 -1.27
N THR A 169 -6.51 -1.22 -0.62
CA THR A 169 -5.26 -0.68 -0.04
C THR A 169 -5.45 -0.55 1.47
N HIS A 170 -4.51 -1.05 2.28
CA HIS A 170 -4.70 -1.17 3.74
C HIS A 170 -6.03 -1.86 4.13
N LEU A 171 -6.46 -2.83 3.31
CA LEU A 171 -7.76 -3.52 3.42
C LEU A 171 -9.01 -2.61 3.26
N GLN A 172 -8.84 -1.36 2.83
CA GLN A 172 -9.92 -0.41 2.51
C GLN A 172 -10.17 -0.35 1.01
N HIS A 173 -11.41 -0.05 0.61
CA HIS A 173 -11.76 0.18 -0.79
C HIS A 173 -11.02 1.41 -1.33
N ALA A 174 -10.33 1.22 -2.45
CA ALA A 174 -9.58 2.26 -3.16
C ALA A 174 -10.26 2.55 -4.51
N LEU A 175 -9.50 2.56 -5.60
CA LEU A 175 -10.03 2.75 -6.95
C LEU A 175 -10.51 1.43 -7.59
N PRO A 176 -11.37 1.50 -8.63
CA PRO A 176 -11.66 0.34 -9.45
C PRO A 176 -10.38 -0.25 -10.09
N SER A 177 -10.33 -1.58 -10.19
CA SER A 177 -9.30 -2.33 -10.90
C SER A 177 -9.96 -3.52 -11.64
N THR A 178 -9.18 -4.47 -12.14
CA THR A 178 -9.70 -5.70 -12.76
C THR A 178 -9.12 -6.94 -12.12
N PHE A 179 -9.88 -8.04 -12.14
CA PHE A 179 -9.36 -9.32 -11.65
C PHE A 179 -8.17 -9.81 -12.48
N GLY A 180 -8.17 -9.56 -13.79
CA GLY A 180 -7.01 -9.84 -14.66
C GLY A 180 -5.75 -9.06 -14.25
N TYR A 181 -5.86 -7.82 -13.77
CA TYR A 181 -4.70 -7.10 -13.23
C TYR A 181 -4.14 -7.80 -11.98
N ARG A 182 -5.01 -8.32 -11.10
CA ARG A 182 -4.59 -9.07 -9.91
C ARG A 182 -3.87 -10.37 -10.28
N THR A 183 -4.39 -11.14 -11.23
CA THR A 183 -3.72 -12.36 -11.70
C THR A 183 -2.42 -12.07 -12.45
N ALA A 184 -2.33 -10.92 -13.13
CA ALA A 184 -1.09 -10.46 -13.75
C ALA A 184 0.01 -10.18 -12.69
N ILE A 185 -0.34 -9.57 -11.54
CA ILE A 185 0.61 -9.38 -10.44
C ILE A 185 1.14 -10.72 -9.91
N TRP A 186 0.26 -11.73 -9.79
CA TRP A 186 0.65 -13.08 -9.40
C TRP A 186 1.65 -13.66 -10.42
N LEU A 187 1.31 -13.58 -11.72
CA LEU A 187 2.15 -14.08 -12.82
C LEU A 187 3.53 -13.42 -12.85
N THR A 188 3.59 -12.09 -12.79
CA THR A 188 4.84 -11.32 -12.88
C THR A 188 5.85 -11.70 -11.78
N SER A 189 5.36 -12.09 -10.60
CA SER A 189 6.25 -12.55 -9.52
C SER A 189 6.83 -13.94 -9.80
N LEU A 190 6.02 -14.82 -10.39
CA LEU A 190 6.45 -16.17 -10.77
C LEU A 190 7.35 -16.18 -12.01
N ASP A 191 7.15 -15.26 -12.96
CA ASP A 191 8.05 -15.09 -14.13
C ASP A 191 9.48 -14.79 -13.70
N ARG A 192 9.66 -13.87 -12.73
CA ARG A 192 10.99 -13.56 -12.17
C ARG A 192 11.61 -14.77 -11.46
N HIS A 193 10.80 -15.61 -10.83
CA HIS A 193 11.32 -16.84 -10.20
C HIS A 193 11.71 -17.89 -11.24
N ALA A 194 10.99 -18.01 -12.34
CA ALA A 194 11.37 -18.88 -13.45
C ALA A 194 12.73 -18.44 -14.03
N GLU A 195 12.95 -17.13 -14.18
CA GLU A 195 14.25 -16.59 -14.60
C GLU A 195 15.36 -16.94 -13.60
N ARG A 196 15.13 -16.70 -12.29
CA ARG A 196 16.08 -17.04 -11.22
C ARG A 196 16.44 -18.53 -11.20
N LEU A 197 15.45 -19.41 -11.40
CA LEU A 197 15.66 -20.86 -11.47
C LEU A 197 16.54 -21.27 -12.65
N GLN A 198 16.48 -20.56 -13.79
CA GLN A 198 17.43 -20.83 -14.88
C GLN A 198 18.81 -20.27 -14.57
N GLN A 199 18.88 -19.08 -13.96
CA GLN A 199 20.14 -18.42 -13.61
C GLN A 199 20.95 -19.17 -12.55
N ILE A 200 20.30 -19.89 -11.62
CA ILE A 200 20.98 -20.59 -10.52
C ILE A 200 21.57 -21.94 -10.94
N LYS A 201 20.99 -22.63 -11.92
CA LYS A 201 21.45 -23.95 -12.41
C LYS A 201 22.98 -24.05 -12.61
N PRO A 202 23.64 -23.13 -13.34
CA PRO A 202 25.09 -23.21 -13.55
C PRO A 202 25.94 -22.95 -12.30
N ARG A 203 25.39 -22.32 -11.25
CA ARG A 203 26.09 -22.08 -9.97
C ARG A 203 25.85 -23.18 -8.94
N LEU A 204 24.74 -23.90 -9.06
CA LEU A 204 24.32 -24.90 -8.07
C LEU A 204 24.63 -26.33 -8.51
N LEU A 205 24.35 -26.68 -9.77
CA LEU A 205 24.45 -28.06 -10.25
C LEU A 205 25.90 -28.41 -10.61
N LEU A 206 26.80 -28.21 -9.65
CA LEU A 206 28.23 -28.40 -9.79
C LEU A 206 28.63 -29.84 -9.47
N ALA A 207 29.62 -30.36 -10.19
CA ALA A 207 30.30 -31.59 -9.80
C ALA A 207 31.17 -31.33 -8.56
N GLN A 208 31.08 -32.17 -7.52
CA GLN A 208 31.93 -32.07 -6.34
C GLN A 208 33.03 -33.14 -6.39
N VAL A 209 34.25 -32.72 -6.71
CA VAL A 209 35.43 -33.60 -6.75
C VAL A 209 36.62 -32.84 -6.16
N GLY A 210 36.94 -33.11 -4.90
CA GLY A 210 38.04 -32.47 -4.17
C GLY A 210 39.01 -33.45 -3.50
N GLY A 211 38.64 -34.72 -3.35
CA GLY A 211 39.44 -35.70 -2.61
C GLY A 211 39.47 -35.39 -1.11
N ALA A 212 40.50 -35.87 -0.41
CA ALA A 212 40.53 -35.80 1.06
C ALA A 212 40.44 -34.37 1.64
N SER A 213 41.07 -33.40 1.00
CA SER A 213 41.22 -32.02 1.50
C SER A 213 41.04 -30.94 0.42
N GLY A 214 40.40 -31.26 -0.72
CA GLY A 214 40.26 -30.33 -1.85
C GLY A 214 41.48 -30.22 -2.77
N SER A 215 42.59 -30.93 -2.50
CA SER A 215 43.85 -30.83 -3.26
C SER A 215 43.99 -31.84 -4.40
N LEU A 216 43.09 -32.84 -4.47
CA LEU A 216 43.17 -33.96 -5.43
C LEU A 216 44.52 -34.71 -5.42
N ALA A 217 45.27 -34.67 -4.30
CA ALA A 217 46.62 -35.21 -4.21
C ALA A 217 46.74 -36.70 -4.58
N SER A 218 45.73 -37.51 -4.21
CA SER A 218 45.65 -38.94 -4.52
C SER A 218 45.38 -39.25 -6.00
N LEU A 219 45.01 -38.25 -6.79
CA LEU A 219 44.62 -38.36 -8.21
C LEU A 219 45.62 -37.63 -9.11
N GLY A 220 46.90 -37.61 -8.72
CA GLY A 220 47.96 -36.92 -9.47
C GLY A 220 48.20 -35.45 -9.08
N GLY A 221 47.39 -34.89 -8.17
CA GLY A 221 47.62 -33.61 -7.50
C GLY A 221 47.68 -32.35 -8.38
N ILE A 222 47.77 -31.20 -7.73
CA ILE A 222 48.17 -29.91 -8.32
C ILE A 222 49.69 -29.80 -8.19
N VAL A 223 50.46 -30.70 -8.81
CA VAL A 223 51.91 -30.51 -8.94
C VAL A 223 52.19 -30.03 -10.35
N ALA A 224 52.14 -28.70 -10.48
CA ALA A 224 52.57 -27.99 -11.67
C ALA A 224 54.09 -28.09 -11.78
N ASP A 225 54.58 -29.07 -12.54
CA ASP A 225 55.93 -28.99 -13.11
C ASP A 225 55.98 -29.39 -14.60
N SER A 226 54.82 -29.56 -15.24
CA SER A 226 54.74 -29.75 -16.70
C SER A 226 53.70 -28.81 -17.30
N THR A 227 54.15 -27.79 -18.01
CA THR A 227 53.34 -26.92 -18.87
C THR A 227 52.72 -27.65 -20.08
N GLU A 228 52.94 -28.96 -20.22
CA GLU A 228 52.56 -29.73 -21.41
C GLU A 228 51.30 -30.59 -21.26
N HIS A 229 50.81 -30.90 -20.04
CA HIS A 229 49.63 -31.77 -19.84
C HIS A 229 48.73 -31.30 -18.68
N GLU A 230 47.41 -31.35 -18.89
CA GLU A 230 46.41 -31.08 -17.83
C GLU A 230 46.53 -32.14 -16.71
N PRO A 231 46.62 -31.72 -15.42
CA PRO A 231 46.67 -32.65 -14.28
C PRO A 231 45.53 -33.67 -14.31
N GLU A 232 45.84 -34.94 -14.01
CA GLU A 232 44.88 -36.06 -14.07
C GLU A 232 43.63 -35.80 -13.23
N GLY A 233 43.77 -35.19 -12.05
CA GLY A 233 42.65 -34.78 -11.20
C GLY A 233 41.70 -33.79 -11.88
N LEU A 234 42.21 -32.81 -12.64
CA LEU A 234 41.36 -31.84 -13.35
C LEU A 234 40.64 -32.48 -14.55
N ARG A 235 41.32 -33.41 -15.25
CA ARG A 235 40.70 -34.24 -16.30
C ARG A 235 39.56 -35.07 -15.73
N LEU A 236 39.73 -35.62 -14.52
CA LEU A 236 38.68 -36.37 -13.83
C LEU A 236 37.48 -35.48 -13.49
N VAL A 237 37.71 -34.28 -12.93
CA VAL A 237 36.60 -33.34 -12.62
C VAL A 237 35.79 -33.03 -13.87
N ARG A 238 36.46 -32.74 -15.00
CA ARG A 238 35.78 -32.48 -16.28
C ARG A 238 34.98 -33.70 -16.74
N ALA A 239 35.59 -34.88 -16.76
CA ALA A 239 34.93 -36.10 -17.22
C ALA A 239 33.74 -36.49 -16.32
N ILE A 240 33.83 -36.30 -15.00
CA ILE A 240 32.69 -36.50 -14.07
C ILE A 240 31.58 -35.50 -14.36
N SER A 241 31.93 -34.23 -14.58
CA SER A 241 30.96 -33.19 -14.92
C SER A 241 30.19 -33.54 -16.21
N GLU A 242 30.90 -33.98 -17.25
CA GLU A 242 30.33 -34.39 -18.54
C GLU A 242 29.44 -35.64 -18.42
N GLU A 243 29.94 -36.72 -17.79
CA GLU A 243 29.22 -37.99 -17.65
C GLU A 243 27.93 -37.84 -16.83
N LEU A 244 27.97 -37.06 -15.75
CA LEU A 244 26.82 -36.85 -14.87
C LEU A 244 25.91 -35.70 -15.32
N GLY A 245 26.34 -34.96 -16.36
CA GLY A 245 25.64 -33.77 -16.85
C GLY A 245 25.51 -32.68 -15.79
N LEU A 246 26.59 -32.45 -15.03
CA LEU A 246 26.77 -31.38 -14.05
C LEU A 246 27.73 -30.32 -14.62
N TYR A 247 27.70 -29.13 -14.05
CA TYR A 247 28.64 -28.06 -14.41
C TYR A 247 29.98 -28.26 -13.70
N GLN A 248 31.06 -27.93 -14.40
CA GLN A 248 32.40 -27.98 -13.83
C GLN A 248 32.60 -26.79 -12.87
N PRO A 249 32.95 -27.02 -11.59
CA PRO A 249 33.25 -25.92 -10.68
C PRO A 249 34.64 -25.33 -10.97
N ASN A 250 34.84 -24.05 -10.59
CA ASN A 250 36.17 -23.44 -10.64
C ASN A 250 37.12 -24.03 -9.60
N MET A 251 36.58 -24.40 -8.42
CA MET A 251 37.29 -25.01 -7.30
C MET A 251 36.38 -26.01 -6.58
N PRO A 252 36.91 -27.03 -5.89
CA PRO A 252 36.11 -27.86 -4.99
C PRO A 252 35.39 -27.00 -3.94
N TRP A 253 34.14 -27.33 -3.64
CA TRP A 253 33.23 -26.51 -2.84
C TRP A 253 32.78 -27.22 -1.53
N HIS A 254 33.67 -28.05 -0.96
CA HIS A 254 33.43 -28.73 0.33
C HIS A 254 33.07 -27.77 1.46
N ALA A 255 33.64 -26.57 1.48
CA ALA A 255 33.37 -25.54 2.49
C ALA A 255 32.71 -24.27 1.92
N ALA A 256 32.49 -24.22 0.60
CA ALA A 256 31.81 -23.11 -0.07
C ALA A 256 30.34 -23.46 -0.30
N ARG A 257 29.50 -23.27 0.73
CA ARG A 257 28.10 -23.72 0.76
C ARG A 257 27.09 -22.64 0.33
N ASP A 258 27.58 -21.55 -0.26
CA ASP A 258 26.75 -20.43 -0.72
C ASP A 258 25.73 -20.84 -1.78
N GLY A 259 26.09 -21.74 -2.70
CA GLY A 259 25.15 -22.25 -3.71
C GLY A 259 23.96 -23.00 -3.11
N LEU A 260 24.19 -23.82 -2.06
CA LEU A 260 23.12 -24.55 -1.37
C LEU A 260 22.20 -23.60 -0.59
N ALA A 261 22.79 -22.60 0.08
CA ALA A 261 22.00 -21.56 0.74
C ALA A 261 21.21 -20.70 -0.27
N GLU A 262 21.78 -20.42 -1.45
CA GLU A 262 21.12 -19.69 -2.54
C GLU A 262 19.86 -20.43 -3.00
N VAL A 263 19.93 -21.75 -3.24
CA VAL A 263 18.76 -22.51 -3.72
C VAL A 263 17.67 -22.59 -2.67
N VAL A 264 17.99 -22.87 -1.41
CA VAL A 264 16.97 -22.92 -0.35
C VAL A 264 16.30 -21.56 -0.16
N SER A 265 17.09 -20.48 -0.21
CA SER A 265 16.57 -19.12 -0.17
C SER A 265 15.65 -18.81 -1.36
N LEU A 266 16.00 -19.26 -2.56
CA LEU A 266 15.15 -19.12 -3.75
C LEU A 266 13.84 -19.90 -3.61
N LEU A 267 13.89 -21.13 -3.08
CA LEU A 267 12.69 -21.93 -2.80
C LEU A 267 11.79 -21.23 -1.77
N ALA A 268 12.36 -20.61 -0.74
CA ALA A 268 11.61 -19.80 0.21
C ALA A 268 10.98 -18.55 -0.42
N LEU A 269 11.67 -17.88 -1.35
CA LEU A 269 11.11 -16.76 -2.12
C LEU A 269 9.95 -17.20 -3.02
N ILE A 270 10.05 -18.36 -3.67
CA ILE A 270 8.96 -18.96 -4.43
C ILE A 270 7.77 -19.21 -3.50
N GLY A 271 7.99 -19.89 -2.37
CA GLY A 271 6.97 -20.13 -1.35
C GLY A 271 6.30 -18.85 -0.86
N GLY A 272 7.05 -17.76 -0.66
CA GLY A 272 6.51 -16.44 -0.30
C GLY A 272 5.61 -15.84 -1.37
N SER A 273 5.93 -16.01 -2.64
CA SER A 273 5.08 -15.55 -3.75
C SER A 273 3.82 -16.40 -3.90
N LEU A 274 3.89 -17.71 -3.69
CA LEU A 274 2.72 -18.58 -3.63
C LEU A 274 1.82 -18.23 -2.44
N ALA A 275 2.41 -17.90 -1.28
CA ALA A 275 1.66 -17.43 -0.12
C ALA A 275 0.88 -16.13 -0.40
N LYS A 276 1.39 -15.23 -1.24
CA LYS A 276 0.64 -14.05 -1.69
C LYS A 276 -0.62 -14.45 -2.45
N VAL A 277 -0.50 -15.41 -3.37
CA VAL A 277 -1.65 -15.93 -4.14
C VAL A 277 -2.67 -16.57 -3.19
N ALA A 278 -2.22 -17.46 -2.30
CA ALA A 278 -3.05 -18.12 -1.32
C ALA A 278 -3.76 -17.14 -0.37
N LEU A 279 -3.04 -16.14 0.16
CA LEU A 279 -3.61 -15.13 1.05
C LEU A 279 -4.69 -14.29 0.35
N ASP A 280 -4.43 -13.88 -0.90
CA ASP A 280 -5.44 -13.18 -1.69
C ASP A 280 -6.71 -14.05 -1.84
N ILE A 281 -6.57 -15.34 -2.16
CA ILE A 281 -7.70 -16.25 -2.32
C ILE A 281 -8.48 -16.42 -1.02
N VAL A 282 -7.79 -16.63 0.11
CA VAL A 282 -8.43 -16.70 1.44
C VAL A 282 -9.26 -15.45 1.70
N LEU A 283 -8.70 -14.26 1.46
CA LEU A 283 -9.38 -12.99 1.69
C LEU A 283 -10.53 -12.73 0.70
N LEU A 284 -10.43 -13.22 -0.54
CA LEU A 284 -11.49 -13.10 -1.54
C LEU A 284 -12.63 -14.10 -1.30
N GLN A 285 -12.36 -15.21 -0.61
CA GLN A 285 -13.32 -16.26 -0.28
C GLN A 285 -14.12 -15.99 1.00
N ILE A 286 -13.72 -15.03 1.84
CA ILE A 286 -14.50 -14.71 3.05
C ILE A 286 -15.94 -14.34 2.69
N PRO A 287 -16.96 -14.74 3.47
CA PRO A 287 -18.37 -14.57 3.10
C PRO A 287 -18.78 -13.12 2.79
N GLU A 288 -18.16 -12.15 3.46
CA GLU A 288 -18.41 -10.73 3.26
C GLU A 288 -17.95 -10.28 1.86
N VAL A 289 -16.89 -10.88 1.32
CA VAL A 289 -16.31 -10.57 0.00
C VAL A 289 -16.89 -11.52 -1.06
N GLY A 290 -16.61 -12.82 -0.97
CA GLY A 290 -17.18 -13.86 -1.84
C GLY A 290 -16.84 -13.74 -3.33
N GLU A 291 -15.76 -13.05 -3.69
CA GLU A 291 -15.39 -12.78 -5.09
C GLU A 291 -14.76 -14.00 -5.79
N VAL A 292 -14.05 -14.82 -5.01
CA VAL A 292 -13.33 -15.99 -5.50
C VAL A 292 -13.48 -17.12 -4.50
N ALA A 293 -13.51 -18.37 -4.96
CA ALA A 293 -13.46 -19.54 -4.10
C ALA A 293 -12.55 -20.63 -4.69
N GLU A 294 -11.95 -21.43 -3.81
CA GLU A 294 -11.26 -22.66 -4.18
C GLU A 294 -12.18 -23.65 -4.94
N PRO A 295 -11.59 -24.60 -5.70
CA PRO A 295 -12.35 -25.67 -6.33
C PRO A 295 -13.26 -26.39 -5.34
N PHE A 296 -14.53 -26.49 -5.72
CA PHE A 296 -15.47 -27.26 -4.91
C PHE A 296 -15.26 -28.75 -5.13
N VAL A 297 -14.88 -29.44 -4.07
CA VAL A 297 -14.84 -30.90 -3.99
C VAL A 297 -15.72 -31.32 -2.82
N ALA A 298 -16.61 -32.29 -3.04
CA ALA A 298 -17.52 -32.75 -1.99
C ALA A 298 -16.73 -33.12 -0.72
N HIS A 299 -17.18 -32.62 0.43
CA HIS A 299 -16.56 -32.78 1.76
C HIS A 299 -15.19 -32.13 1.99
N ARG A 300 -14.51 -31.59 0.97
CA ARG A 300 -13.26 -30.86 1.15
C ARG A 300 -13.54 -29.53 1.85
N GLY A 301 -12.78 -29.25 2.91
CA GLY A 301 -12.96 -28.03 3.70
C GLY A 301 -14.31 -27.96 4.44
N ALA A 302 -15.13 -29.01 4.37
CA ALA A 302 -16.43 -29.06 5.02
C ALA A 302 -16.27 -29.29 6.53
N SER A 303 -17.02 -28.54 7.31
CA SER A 303 -17.11 -28.79 8.75
C SER A 303 -18.11 -29.92 9.02
N SER A 304 -17.76 -30.83 9.93
CA SER A 304 -18.65 -31.89 10.41
C SER A 304 -19.94 -31.37 11.06
N THR A 305 -19.94 -30.13 11.57
CA THR A 305 -21.09 -29.50 12.23
C THR A 305 -21.75 -28.40 11.39
N MET A 306 -21.08 -27.86 10.38
CA MET A 306 -21.57 -26.75 9.55
C MET A 306 -21.51 -27.13 8.06
N PRO A 307 -22.60 -27.68 7.48
CA PRO A 307 -22.61 -28.19 6.10
C PRO A 307 -22.32 -27.15 5.01
N HIS A 308 -22.60 -25.87 5.28
CA HIS A 308 -22.35 -24.76 4.36
C HIS A 308 -20.92 -24.21 4.45
N LYS A 309 -20.14 -24.59 5.48
CA LYS A 309 -18.80 -24.04 5.72
C LYS A 309 -17.79 -24.69 4.79
N ASN A 310 -17.23 -23.89 3.88
CA ASN A 310 -16.22 -24.33 2.93
C ASN A 310 -14.89 -23.61 3.19
N ASN A 311 -13.97 -24.27 3.89
CA ASN A 311 -12.66 -23.70 4.24
C ASN A 311 -11.67 -23.79 3.06
N PRO A 312 -10.83 -22.77 2.84
CA PRO A 312 -9.80 -22.75 1.79
C PRO A 312 -8.56 -23.58 2.20
N VAL A 313 -8.73 -24.90 2.33
CA VAL A 313 -7.72 -25.80 2.90
C VAL A 313 -6.43 -25.87 2.10
N LEU A 314 -6.48 -25.68 0.78
CA LEU A 314 -5.28 -25.71 -0.07
C LEU A 314 -4.46 -24.44 0.13
N SER A 315 -5.11 -23.28 0.18
CA SER A 315 -4.47 -21.99 0.47
C SER A 315 -3.89 -21.96 1.88
N GLU A 316 -4.57 -22.55 2.87
CA GLU A 316 -4.03 -22.73 4.22
C GLU A 316 -2.74 -23.57 4.22
N ALA A 317 -2.72 -24.69 3.47
CA ALA A 317 -1.53 -25.51 3.31
C ALA A 317 -0.36 -24.75 2.65
N ILE A 318 -0.63 -23.97 1.59
CA ILE A 318 0.38 -23.14 0.92
C ILE A 318 0.97 -22.10 1.90
N LEU A 319 0.12 -21.46 2.70
CA LEU A 319 0.56 -20.49 3.72
C LEU A 319 1.42 -21.13 4.82
N ALA A 320 1.10 -22.36 5.22
CA ALA A 320 1.91 -23.12 6.18
C ALA A 320 3.27 -23.50 5.58
N LEU A 321 3.28 -24.08 4.38
CA LEU A 321 4.48 -24.49 3.65
C LEU A 321 5.44 -23.32 3.39
N SER A 322 4.91 -22.14 3.03
CA SER A 322 5.72 -20.92 2.88
C SER A 322 6.46 -20.52 4.16
N LYS A 323 5.85 -20.71 5.33
CA LYS A 323 6.49 -20.42 6.62
C LYS A 323 7.54 -21.46 6.97
N MET A 324 7.30 -22.73 6.66
CA MET A 324 8.26 -23.82 6.86
C MET A 324 9.50 -23.63 5.97
N LEU A 325 9.31 -23.34 4.68
CA LEU A 325 10.40 -23.00 3.76
C LEU A 325 11.29 -21.85 4.27
N ARG A 326 10.69 -20.85 4.92
CA ARG A 326 11.45 -19.74 5.51
C ARG A 326 12.35 -20.21 6.66
N GLN A 327 11.91 -21.18 7.46
CA GLN A 327 12.74 -21.74 8.53
C GLN A 327 13.91 -22.52 7.95
N GLU A 328 13.68 -23.32 6.91
CA GLU A 328 14.75 -24.07 6.23
C GLU A 328 15.80 -23.13 5.59
N ALA A 329 15.38 -21.98 5.08
CA ALA A 329 16.32 -20.97 4.57
C ALA A 329 17.20 -20.39 5.67
N GLY A 330 16.68 -20.21 6.89
CA GLY A 330 17.50 -19.84 8.05
C GLY A 330 18.53 -20.92 8.37
N LEU A 331 18.09 -22.18 8.39
CA LEU A 331 18.95 -23.33 8.65
C LEU A 331 20.06 -23.48 7.59
N ALA A 332 19.73 -23.25 6.32
CA ALA A 332 20.71 -23.30 5.23
C ALA A 332 21.71 -22.15 5.28
N LEU A 333 21.32 -20.96 5.76
CA LEU A 333 22.25 -19.84 5.98
C LEU A 333 23.21 -20.13 7.13
N ASP A 334 22.74 -20.80 8.19
CA ASP A 334 23.59 -21.24 9.31
C ASP A 334 24.60 -22.33 8.90
N ALA A 335 24.36 -23.03 7.79
CA ALA A 335 25.30 -24.00 7.20
C ALA A 335 26.44 -23.35 6.37
N VAL A 336 26.30 -22.09 5.96
CA VAL A 336 27.31 -21.36 5.18
C VAL A 336 28.66 -21.20 5.90
N PRO A 337 28.72 -20.80 7.19
CA PRO A 337 29.99 -20.75 7.93
C PRO A 337 30.54 -22.16 8.21
N SER A 338 31.20 -22.74 7.21
CA SER A 338 31.90 -24.02 7.30
C SER A 338 33.33 -23.84 7.82
N ASP A 339 33.75 -24.68 8.77
CA ASP A 339 35.12 -24.69 9.29
C ASP A 339 36.12 -25.33 8.30
N PHE A 340 37.20 -24.59 7.99
CA PHE A 340 38.33 -25.00 7.14
C PHE A 340 37.91 -25.71 5.84
N GLU A 341 38.52 -26.83 5.47
CA GLU A 341 38.28 -27.54 4.21
C GLU A 341 37.07 -28.48 4.24
N ARG A 342 36.55 -28.84 5.42
CA ARG A 342 35.35 -29.68 5.59
C ARG A 342 34.72 -29.44 6.95
N ALA A 343 33.48 -28.97 6.97
CA ALA A 343 32.80 -28.63 8.21
C ALA A 343 32.62 -29.83 9.15
N GLY A 344 33.46 -29.90 10.19
CA GLY A 344 33.32 -30.88 11.27
C GLY A 344 32.42 -30.37 12.41
N SER A 345 32.15 -29.07 12.45
CA SER A 345 31.48 -28.39 13.56
C SER A 345 29.95 -28.34 13.46
N GLY A 346 29.35 -29.21 12.64
CA GLY A 346 27.88 -29.35 12.54
C GLY A 346 27.25 -28.67 11.32
N ALA A 347 27.93 -27.70 10.68
CA ALA A 347 27.37 -26.92 9.57
C ALA A 347 26.96 -27.79 8.38
N TRP A 348 27.77 -28.78 8.00
CA TRP A 348 27.46 -29.69 6.90
C TRP A 348 26.22 -30.56 7.18
N GLN A 349 26.05 -30.99 8.44
CA GLN A 349 24.93 -31.84 8.86
C GLN A 349 23.58 -31.11 8.80
N LEU A 350 23.55 -29.78 8.94
CA LEU A 350 22.32 -28.99 8.83
C LEU A 350 21.70 -29.12 7.43
N GLU A 351 22.53 -29.22 6.40
CA GLU A 351 22.09 -29.33 5.00
C GLU A 351 21.33 -30.62 4.72
N TRP A 352 21.66 -31.71 5.45
CA TRP A 352 21.02 -33.01 5.30
C TRP A 352 19.54 -32.96 5.70
N ALA A 353 19.20 -32.07 6.65
CA ALA A 353 17.81 -31.79 7.02
C ALA A 353 17.19 -30.74 6.10
N ALA A 354 17.90 -29.63 5.85
CA ALA A 354 17.35 -28.47 5.17
C ALA A 354 16.99 -28.75 3.69
N LEU A 355 17.88 -29.41 2.94
CA LEU A 355 17.73 -29.57 1.50
C LEU A 355 16.52 -30.45 1.14
N PRO A 356 16.42 -31.72 1.59
CA PRO A 356 15.30 -32.59 1.17
C PRO A 356 13.94 -32.01 1.55
N GLN A 357 13.85 -31.42 2.76
CA GLN A 357 12.62 -30.82 3.25
C GLN A 357 12.23 -29.59 2.42
N SER A 358 13.18 -28.71 2.09
CA SER A 358 12.92 -27.52 1.28
C SER A 358 12.35 -27.85 -0.10
N PHE A 359 12.95 -28.83 -0.80
CA PHE A 359 12.44 -29.27 -2.10
C PHE A 359 11.04 -29.89 -1.98
N THR A 360 10.82 -30.70 -0.95
CA THR A 360 9.53 -31.34 -0.68
C THR A 360 8.43 -30.32 -0.40
N TYR A 361 8.69 -29.35 0.48
CA TYR A 361 7.74 -28.28 0.82
C TYR A 361 7.42 -27.38 -0.39
N CYS A 362 8.44 -27.01 -1.16
CA CYS A 362 8.26 -26.18 -2.35
C CYS A 362 7.41 -26.90 -3.41
N SER A 363 7.71 -28.18 -3.68
CA SER A 363 6.93 -28.98 -4.63
C SER A 363 5.47 -29.11 -4.20
N ALA A 364 5.21 -29.36 -2.91
CA ALA A 364 3.86 -29.41 -2.37
C ALA A 364 3.12 -28.08 -2.52
N ALA A 365 3.78 -26.96 -2.21
CA ALA A 365 3.17 -25.64 -2.36
C ALA A 365 2.81 -25.33 -3.81
N LEU A 366 3.67 -25.70 -4.77
CA LEU A 366 3.40 -25.58 -6.20
C LEU A 366 2.21 -26.46 -6.61
N LYS A 367 2.18 -27.74 -6.20
CA LYS A 367 1.08 -28.67 -6.49
C LYS A 367 -0.27 -28.14 -5.98
N HIS A 368 -0.33 -27.67 -4.75
CA HIS A 368 -1.57 -27.09 -4.19
C HIS A 368 -1.97 -25.82 -4.94
N THR A 369 -1.01 -24.98 -5.30
CA THR A 369 -1.29 -23.75 -6.07
C THR A 369 -1.82 -24.08 -7.46
N GLU A 370 -1.25 -25.08 -8.13
CA GLU A 370 -1.70 -25.58 -9.43
C GLU A 370 -3.15 -26.08 -9.35
N GLU A 371 -3.50 -26.87 -8.33
CA GLU A 371 -4.85 -27.36 -8.12
C GLU A 371 -5.85 -26.22 -7.87
N VAL A 372 -5.49 -25.26 -7.00
CA VAL A 372 -6.32 -24.09 -6.69
C VAL A 372 -6.58 -23.25 -7.92
N LEU A 373 -5.55 -22.92 -8.71
CA LEU A 373 -5.69 -22.06 -9.88
C LEU A 373 -6.40 -22.76 -11.05
N THR A 374 -6.25 -24.08 -11.16
CA THR A 374 -6.95 -24.88 -12.18
C THR A 374 -8.45 -24.88 -11.92
N GLY A 375 -8.85 -25.05 -10.66
CA GLY A 375 -10.25 -25.12 -10.27
C GLY A 375 -10.85 -23.82 -9.69
N LEU A 376 -10.15 -22.69 -9.82
CA LEU A 376 -10.54 -21.42 -9.22
C LEU A 376 -11.91 -20.97 -9.71
N ARG A 377 -12.84 -20.74 -8.78
CA ARG A 377 -14.18 -20.21 -9.07
C ARG A 377 -14.17 -18.71 -8.88
N VAL A 378 -14.53 -17.97 -9.92
CA VAL A 378 -14.58 -16.50 -9.92
C VAL A 378 -16.03 -16.07 -10.07
N ASP A 379 -16.51 -15.20 -9.20
CA ASP A 379 -17.85 -14.62 -9.26
C ASP A 379 -17.79 -13.15 -9.70
N GLU A 380 -17.96 -12.93 -11.00
CA GLU A 380 -17.91 -11.60 -11.60
C GLU A 380 -19.06 -10.69 -11.12
N HIS A 381 -20.23 -11.28 -10.81
CA HIS A 381 -21.36 -10.53 -10.29
C HIS A 381 -21.08 -10.02 -8.88
N ARG A 382 -20.46 -10.86 -8.05
CA ARG A 382 -20.07 -10.46 -6.69
C ARG A 382 -18.96 -9.40 -6.71
N MET A 383 -17.99 -9.50 -7.62
CA MET A 383 -16.96 -8.45 -7.81
C MET A 383 -17.58 -7.10 -8.17
N LEU A 384 -18.54 -7.09 -9.10
CA LEU A 384 -19.25 -5.88 -9.49
C LEU A 384 -20.14 -5.35 -8.35
N HIS A 385 -20.80 -6.22 -7.60
CA HIS A 385 -21.56 -5.83 -6.41
C HIS A 385 -20.66 -5.14 -5.38
N ASN A 386 -19.51 -5.73 -5.08
CA ASN A 386 -18.55 -5.20 -4.10
C ASN A 386 -17.95 -3.86 -4.53
N LEU A 387 -17.73 -3.67 -5.84
CA LEU A 387 -17.34 -2.38 -6.41
C LEU A 387 -18.35 -1.27 -6.10
N ASN A 388 -19.64 -1.61 -6.12
CA ASN A 388 -20.74 -0.67 -5.90
C ASN A 388 -21.11 -0.47 -4.43
N LEU A 389 -20.50 -1.20 -3.49
CA LEU A 389 -20.78 -1.06 -2.04
C LEU A 389 -20.55 0.37 -1.53
N SER A 390 -19.61 1.09 -2.13
CA SER A 390 -19.27 2.47 -1.77
C SER A 390 -20.19 3.51 -2.42
N ARG A 391 -21.23 3.11 -3.17
CA ARG A 391 -22.23 4.02 -3.78
C ARG A 391 -21.61 5.16 -4.59
N GLY A 392 -20.53 4.85 -5.31
CA GLY A 392 -19.80 5.78 -6.17
C GLY A 392 -18.71 6.61 -5.47
N LEU A 393 -18.51 6.49 -4.15
CA LEU A 393 -17.45 7.21 -3.42
C LEU A 393 -16.05 6.86 -3.94
N VAL A 394 -15.84 5.62 -4.39
CA VAL A 394 -14.57 5.16 -5.00
C VAL A 394 -14.23 5.87 -6.32
N ALA A 395 -15.19 6.58 -6.92
CA ALA A 395 -14.98 7.39 -8.11
C ALA A 395 -14.78 8.89 -7.79
N ALA A 396 -14.74 9.29 -6.51
CA ALA A 396 -14.64 10.69 -6.10
C ALA A 396 -13.42 11.40 -6.70
N GLU A 397 -12.25 10.75 -6.75
CA GLU A 397 -11.05 11.33 -7.36
C GLU A 397 -11.28 11.69 -8.83
N HIS A 398 -11.94 10.81 -9.59
CA HIS A 398 -12.24 11.06 -11.00
C HIS A 398 -13.19 12.26 -11.17
N VAL A 399 -14.16 12.40 -10.26
CA VAL A 399 -15.06 13.56 -10.25
C VAL A 399 -14.30 14.85 -9.91
N VAL A 400 -13.40 14.84 -8.92
CA VAL A 400 -12.56 16.01 -8.59
C VAL A 400 -11.78 16.48 -9.81
N VAL A 401 -11.14 15.55 -10.52
CA VAL A 401 -10.37 15.86 -11.73
C VAL A 401 -11.26 16.46 -12.82
N ALA A 402 -12.45 15.90 -13.04
CA ALA A 402 -13.40 16.42 -14.02
C ALA A 402 -13.91 17.84 -13.66
N LEU A 403 -13.92 18.21 -12.38
CA LEU A 403 -14.37 19.53 -11.91
C LEU A 403 -13.26 20.61 -11.95
N HIS A 404 -11.99 20.21 -12.15
CA HIS A 404 -10.85 21.12 -12.11
C HIS A 404 -10.98 22.29 -13.10
N GLU A 405 -11.45 22.04 -14.32
CA GLU A 405 -11.59 23.07 -15.35
C GLU A 405 -12.61 24.16 -14.96
N LYS A 406 -13.66 23.78 -14.22
CA LYS A 406 -14.75 24.70 -13.84
C LYS A 406 -14.48 25.47 -12.55
N TYR A 407 -13.86 24.83 -11.54
CA TYR A 407 -13.74 25.42 -10.20
C TYR A 407 -12.30 25.58 -9.69
N GLY A 408 -11.31 25.06 -10.41
CA GLY A 408 -9.93 24.97 -9.94
C GLY A 408 -9.73 23.84 -8.92
N ARG A 409 -8.46 23.50 -8.66
CA ARG A 409 -8.07 22.29 -7.90
C ARG A 409 -8.57 22.26 -6.46
N ALA A 410 -8.30 23.34 -5.70
CA ALA A 410 -8.65 23.40 -4.27
C ALA A 410 -10.16 23.33 -4.07
N ARG A 411 -10.91 24.16 -4.80
CA ARG A 411 -12.37 24.20 -4.71
C ARG A 411 -12.97 22.86 -5.14
N SER A 412 -12.57 22.27 -6.27
CA SER A 412 -13.10 20.98 -6.73
C SER A 412 -12.96 19.86 -5.69
N HIS A 413 -11.84 19.83 -4.97
CA HIS A 413 -11.65 18.90 -3.87
C HIS A 413 -12.67 19.11 -2.75
N ASP A 414 -12.81 20.35 -2.27
CA ASP A 414 -13.73 20.67 -1.16
C ASP A 414 -15.19 20.37 -1.54
N ILE A 415 -15.56 20.68 -2.79
CA ILE A 415 -16.87 20.36 -3.36
C ILE A 415 -17.18 18.86 -3.24
N VAL A 416 -16.28 18.02 -3.76
CA VAL A 416 -16.51 16.57 -3.77
C VAL A 416 -16.41 15.99 -2.37
N TYR A 417 -15.52 16.52 -1.53
CA TYR A 417 -15.38 16.11 -0.13
C TYR A 417 -16.68 16.34 0.66
N GLU A 418 -17.30 17.52 0.53
CA GLU A 418 -18.61 17.81 1.13
C GLU A 418 -19.68 16.85 0.62
N CYS A 419 -19.73 16.61 -0.70
CA CYS A 419 -20.70 15.71 -1.30
C CYS A 419 -20.51 14.26 -0.85
N CYS A 420 -19.26 13.82 -0.64
CA CYS A 420 -18.93 12.50 -0.08
C CYS A 420 -19.38 12.40 1.37
N ARG A 421 -19.11 13.43 2.20
CA ARG A 421 -19.58 13.47 3.59
C ARG A 421 -21.10 13.40 3.67
N GLN A 422 -21.80 14.14 2.82
CA GLN A 422 -23.26 14.12 2.77
C GLN A 422 -23.79 12.75 2.30
N ALA A 423 -23.16 12.14 1.30
CA ALA A 423 -23.53 10.82 0.78
C ALA A 423 -23.42 9.75 1.88
N VAL A 424 -22.35 9.77 2.67
CA VAL A 424 -22.18 8.87 3.82
C VAL A 424 -23.20 9.15 4.92
N GLN A 425 -23.39 10.42 5.31
CA GLN A 425 -24.31 10.78 6.40
C GLN A 425 -25.77 10.46 6.09
N LYS A 426 -26.19 10.59 4.83
CA LYS A 426 -27.57 10.38 4.39
C LYS A 426 -27.82 9.02 3.76
N ASP A 427 -26.79 8.17 3.68
CA ASP A 427 -26.83 6.89 2.99
C ASP A 427 -27.36 7.02 1.55
N GLN A 428 -26.74 7.91 0.76
CA GLN A 428 -27.12 8.21 -0.63
C GLN A 428 -25.94 8.03 -1.59
N ASP A 429 -26.25 7.88 -2.89
CA ASP A 429 -25.21 7.83 -3.92
C ASP A 429 -24.50 9.18 -4.06
N LEU A 430 -23.19 9.15 -4.30
CA LEU A 430 -22.40 10.37 -4.56
C LEU A 430 -22.97 11.15 -5.76
N SER A 431 -23.48 10.47 -6.79
CA SER A 431 -24.11 11.13 -7.93
C SER A 431 -25.33 11.97 -7.55
N SER A 432 -26.11 11.50 -6.57
CA SER A 432 -27.32 12.18 -6.10
C SER A 432 -26.95 13.44 -5.31
N THR A 433 -25.96 13.39 -4.43
CA THR A 433 -25.51 14.56 -3.66
C THR A 433 -24.86 15.61 -4.54
N LEU A 434 -24.10 15.19 -5.57
CA LEU A 434 -23.55 16.11 -6.57
C LEU A 434 -24.64 16.82 -7.39
N LYS A 435 -25.72 16.12 -7.75
CA LYS A 435 -26.85 16.71 -8.50
C LYS A 435 -27.73 17.66 -7.67
N GLN A 436 -27.84 17.43 -6.37
CA GLN A 436 -28.63 18.27 -5.45
C GLN A 436 -27.94 19.61 -5.12
N ARG A 437 -26.70 19.80 -5.55
CA ARG A 437 -25.94 21.01 -5.28
C ARG A 437 -26.37 22.14 -6.21
N GLU A 438 -26.80 23.25 -5.64
CA GLU A 438 -27.01 24.51 -6.34
C GLU A 438 -25.71 25.34 -6.36
N ASP A 439 -25.22 25.70 -7.55
CA ASP A 439 -24.13 26.68 -7.70
C ASP A 439 -24.70 28.10 -7.49
N VAL A 440 -24.51 28.67 -6.30
CA VAL A 440 -24.94 30.04 -5.98
C VAL A 440 -23.80 31.03 -6.28
N THR A 441 -24.10 32.09 -7.04
CA THR A 441 -23.17 33.19 -7.33
C THR A 441 -23.62 34.46 -6.62
N PHE A 442 -22.68 35.20 -6.04
CA PHE A 442 -22.92 36.46 -5.33
C PHE A 442 -22.30 37.63 -6.10
N ILE A 443 -23.13 38.59 -6.53
CA ILE A 443 -22.71 39.82 -7.21
C ILE A 443 -22.99 41.01 -6.28
N LEU A 444 -21.98 41.81 -5.96
CA LEU A 444 -22.13 43.01 -5.12
C LEU A 444 -21.94 44.28 -5.92
N TYR A 445 -22.98 45.09 -6.02
CA TYR A 445 -22.91 46.46 -6.51
C TYR A 445 -22.36 47.36 -5.41
N THR A 446 -21.21 47.98 -5.66
CA THR A 446 -20.37 48.63 -4.65
C THR A 446 -19.86 50.01 -5.09
N TYR A 447 -19.47 50.82 -4.12
CA TYR A 447 -18.70 52.05 -4.29
C TYR A 447 -17.61 52.10 -3.22
N PHE A 448 -16.37 52.42 -3.58
CA PHE A 448 -15.21 52.33 -2.69
C PHE A 448 -15.44 53.05 -1.35
N ARG A 449 -15.94 54.28 -1.41
CA ARG A 449 -16.18 55.20 -0.27
C ARG A 449 -17.51 54.99 0.47
N SER A 450 -18.30 53.98 0.12
CA SER A 450 -19.54 53.67 0.84
C SER A 450 -19.24 52.92 2.14
N THR A 451 -19.59 53.53 3.28
CA THR A 451 -19.49 52.87 4.60
C THR A 451 -20.41 51.66 4.68
N SER A 452 -21.59 51.72 4.06
CA SER A 452 -22.52 50.59 4.00
C SER A 452 -21.97 49.44 3.17
N THR A 453 -21.21 49.72 2.12
CA THR A 453 -20.60 48.66 1.32
C THR A 453 -19.36 48.08 1.99
N ALA A 454 -18.59 48.89 2.72
CA ALA A 454 -17.47 48.40 3.54
C ALA A 454 -17.92 47.30 4.52
N ARG A 455 -19.09 47.46 5.17
CA ARG A 455 -19.69 46.43 6.04
C ARG A 455 -19.81 45.08 5.34
N VAL A 456 -20.40 45.07 4.14
CA VAL A 456 -20.65 43.85 3.36
C VAL A 456 -19.34 43.22 2.91
N ARG A 457 -18.36 44.03 2.48
CA ARG A 457 -17.03 43.56 2.08
C ARG A 457 -16.27 42.90 3.24
N THR A 458 -16.38 43.46 4.44
CA THR A 458 -15.77 42.90 5.65
C THR A 458 -16.42 41.56 6.00
N ALA A 459 -17.75 41.50 6.05
CA ALA A 459 -18.47 40.28 6.39
C ALA A 459 -18.21 39.14 5.38
N ALA A 460 -18.21 39.46 4.08
CA ALA A 460 -17.90 38.51 3.03
C ALA A 460 -16.48 37.95 3.18
N ARG A 461 -15.49 38.78 3.51
CA ARG A 461 -14.11 38.34 3.75
C ARG A 461 -13.96 37.51 5.02
N LEU A 462 -14.63 37.91 6.10
CA LEU A 462 -14.65 37.12 7.34
C LEU A 462 -15.23 35.72 7.11
N ARG A 463 -16.29 35.63 6.29
CA ARG A 463 -16.97 34.38 5.95
C ARG A 463 -16.39 33.68 4.72
N ASP A 464 -15.34 34.19 4.10
CA ASP A 464 -14.78 33.66 2.84
C ASP A 464 -15.84 33.43 1.73
N ILE A 465 -16.76 34.38 1.58
CA ILE A 465 -17.81 34.35 0.54
C ILE A 465 -17.25 34.95 -0.74
N PRO A 466 -17.21 34.21 -1.86
CA PRO A 466 -16.72 34.73 -3.13
C PRO A 466 -17.75 35.71 -3.72
N ILE A 467 -17.35 36.96 -3.86
CA ILE A 467 -18.18 38.04 -4.40
C ILE A 467 -17.59 38.56 -5.71
N GLU A 468 -18.42 38.66 -6.73
CA GLU A 468 -18.14 39.43 -7.94
C GLU A 468 -18.51 40.91 -7.70
N PHE A 469 -17.54 41.81 -7.83
CA PHE A 469 -17.79 43.24 -7.60
C PHE A 469 -18.23 43.94 -8.88
N ARG A 470 -19.31 44.73 -8.78
CA ARG A 470 -19.78 45.64 -9.83
C ARG A 470 -19.73 47.06 -9.29
N TYR A 471 -18.85 47.89 -9.84
CA TYR A 471 -18.60 49.23 -9.32
C TYR A 471 -19.60 50.25 -9.88
N ILE A 472 -20.18 51.07 -9.00
CA ILE A 472 -21.11 52.16 -9.35
C ILE A 472 -20.47 53.48 -8.94
N ALA A 473 -20.07 54.31 -9.90
CA ALA A 473 -19.45 55.60 -9.62
C ALA A 473 -20.50 56.64 -9.19
N ILE A 474 -20.69 56.78 -7.86
CA ILE A 474 -21.62 57.76 -7.28
C ILE A 474 -21.34 59.21 -7.74
N PRO A 475 -20.08 59.71 -7.80
CA PRO A 475 -19.80 61.06 -8.28
C PRO A 475 -20.21 61.33 -9.73
N LYS A 476 -20.24 60.28 -10.56
CA LYS A 476 -20.68 60.34 -11.97
C LYS A 476 -22.19 60.13 -12.13
N SER A 477 -22.93 60.02 -11.02
CA SER A 477 -24.37 59.77 -11.00
C SER A 477 -24.81 58.46 -11.66
N GLU A 478 -23.92 57.45 -11.75
CA GLU A 478 -24.24 56.14 -12.35
C GLU A 478 -25.36 55.41 -11.60
N HIS A 479 -25.50 55.69 -10.30
CA HIS A 479 -26.59 55.17 -9.45
C HIS A 479 -27.98 55.74 -9.80
N LEU A 480 -28.08 56.77 -10.66
CA LEU A 480 -29.34 57.36 -11.13
C LEU A 480 -29.74 56.89 -12.54
N THR A 481 -29.03 55.91 -13.09
CA THR A 481 -29.34 55.34 -14.41
C THR A 481 -30.52 54.38 -14.31
N GLU A 482 -31.37 54.33 -15.35
CA GLU A 482 -32.51 53.39 -15.42
C GLU A 482 -32.07 51.92 -15.25
N SER A 483 -30.87 51.59 -15.75
CA SER A 483 -30.30 50.25 -15.61
C SER A 483 -30.03 49.87 -14.15
N TYR A 484 -29.53 50.79 -13.33
CA TYR A 484 -29.30 50.54 -11.90
C TYR A 484 -30.57 50.69 -11.07
N GLU A 485 -31.48 51.60 -11.44
CA GLU A 485 -32.78 51.77 -10.77
C GLU A 485 -33.61 50.48 -10.77
N SER A 486 -33.57 49.74 -11.88
CA SER A 486 -34.22 48.42 -11.98
C SER A 486 -33.68 47.38 -10.97
N ILE A 487 -32.41 47.53 -10.56
CA ILE A 487 -31.72 46.64 -9.62
C ILE A 487 -31.93 47.13 -8.18
N ASN A 488 -31.78 48.44 -7.94
CA ASN A 488 -32.06 49.05 -6.63
C ASN A 488 -32.92 50.32 -6.76
N PRO A 489 -34.24 50.25 -6.48
CA PRO A 489 -35.13 51.41 -6.57
C PRO A 489 -34.81 52.50 -5.54
N ASN A 490 -34.01 52.21 -4.50
CA ASN A 490 -33.56 53.24 -3.56
C ASN A 490 -32.39 54.09 -4.11
N LEU A 491 -31.83 53.74 -5.28
CA LEU A 491 -30.72 54.45 -5.93
C LEU A 491 -29.50 54.60 -5.01
N THR A 492 -29.23 53.59 -4.19
CA THR A 492 -28.13 53.55 -3.21
C THR A 492 -27.31 52.28 -3.35
N VAL A 493 -26.08 52.30 -2.86
CA VAL A 493 -25.25 51.09 -2.68
C VAL A 493 -25.10 50.79 -1.18
N PRO A 494 -24.90 49.53 -0.76
CA PRO A 494 -24.71 48.31 -1.57
C PRO A 494 -26.01 47.66 -2.06
N THR A 495 -25.89 46.86 -3.13
CA THR A 495 -26.91 45.87 -3.54
C THR A 495 -26.25 44.54 -3.79
N LEU A 496 -26.71 43.48 -3.11
CA LEU A 496 -26.28 42.11 -3.34
C LEU A 496 -27.30 41.40 -4.23
N VAL A 497 -26.86 40.86 -5.35
CA VAL A 497 -27.62 39.96 -6.21
C VAL A 497 -27.10 38.54 -6.01
N ILE A 498 -28.01 37.63 -5.75
CA ILE A 498 -27.74 36.21 -5.51
C ILE A 498 -28.44 35.45 -6.62
N GLN A 499 -27.67 34.70 -7.42
CA GLN A 499 -28.20 33.97 -8.57
C GLN A 499 -27.80 32.49 -8.50
N ASN A 500 -28.78 31.62 -8.73
CA ASN A 500 -28.58 30.21 -9.09
C ASN A 500 -29.36 29.92 -10.39
N ALA A 501 -29.46 28.65 -10.82
CA ALA A 501 -30.13 28.30 -12.07
C ALA A 501 -31.67 28.55 -12.07
N GLU A 502 -32.29 28.78 -10.91
CA GLU A 502 -33.75 28.80 -10.74
C GLU A 502 -34.28 30.12 -10.15
N ILE A 503 -33.46 30.87 -9.41
CA ILE A 503 -33.88 32.01 -8.58
C ILE A 503 -32.81 33.12 -8.62
N GLU A 504 -33.27 34.37 -8.75
CA GLU A 504 -32.47 35.58 -8.58
C GLU A 504 -33.04 36.42 -7.42
N VAL A 505 -32.23 36.65 -6.38
CA VAL A 505 -32.62 37.40 -5.17
C VAL A 505 -31.82 38.69 -5.06
N HIS A 506 -32.49 39.81 -4.82
CA HIS A 506 -31.88 41.14 -4.69
C HIS A 506 -32.04 41.69 -3.27
N ILE A 507 -30.94 41.82 -2.54
CA ILE A 507 -30.90 42.40 -1.17
C ILE A 507 -30.22 43.77 -1.23
N ARG A 508 -30.93 44.83 -0.82
CA ARG A 508 -30.58 46.23 -1.14
C ARG A 508 -30.17 47.08 0.06
N GLN A 509 -30.13 46.47 1.25
CA GLN A 509 -29.78 47.13 2.51
C GLN A 509 -28.62 46.40 3.17
N SER A 510 -27.61 47.14 3.61
CA SER A 510 -26.38 46.53 4.17
C SER A 510 -26.67 45.60 5.36
N ILE A 511 -27.56 45.98 6.28
CA ILE A 511 -27.88 45.15 7.46
C ILE A 511 -28.61 43.87 7.06
N ALA A 512 -29.54 43.94 6.11
CA ALA A 512 -30.21 42.75 5.60
C ALA A 512 -29.24 41.80 4.87
N ILE A 513 -28.23 42.35 4.17
CA ILE A 513 -27.17 41.53 3.56
C ILE A 513 -26.32 40.84 4.63
N LEU A 514 -25.98 41.55 5.71
CA LEU A 514 -25.22 40.99 6.83
C LEU A 514 -25.98 39.86 7.54
N GLU A 515 -27.28 40.07 7.81
CA GLU A 515 -28.13 39.03 8.41
C GLU A 515 -28.30 37.85 7.45
N TYR A 516 -28.44 38.10 6.14
CA TYR A 516 -28.43 37.01 5.15
C TYR A 516 -27.13 36.22 5.20
N PHE A 517 -25.96 36.88 5.26
CA PHE A 517 -24.69 36.15 5.39
C PHE A 517 -24.64 35.33 6.68
N GLU A 518 -25.06 35.88 7.81
CA GLU A 518 -25.15 35.15 9.08
C GLU A 518 -26.03 33.88 8.96
N GLU A 519 -27.22 34.01 8.39
CA GLU A 519 -28.20 32.92 8.28
C GLU A 519 -27.90 31.94 7.12
N SER A 520 -27.20 32.39 6.09
CA SER A 520 -26.88 31.57 4.93
C SER A 520 -25.85 30.50 5.24
N LYS A 521 -25.93 29.38 4.50
CA LYS A 521 -24.87 28.36 4.44
C LYS A 521 -23.74 28.73 3.48
N ALA A 522 -23.69 29.97 3.02
CA ALA A 522 -22.66 30.44 2.12
C ALA A 522 -21.38 30.80 2.89
N GLY A 523 -20.23 30.42 2.30
CA GLY A 523 -18.92 30.63 2.89
C GLY A 523 -18.64 29.73 4.09
N ASN A 524 -17.65 30.11 4.90
CA ASN A 524 -17.21 29.42 6.10
C ASN A 524 -18.21 29.59 7.26
N THR A 525 -19.03 28.56 7.49
CA THR A 525 -20.04 28.53 8.56
C THR A 525 -19.47 28.39 9.97
N ASN A 526 -18.17 28.13 10.12
CA ASN A 526 -17.53 28.10 11.44
C ASN A 526 -17.34 29.51 12.03
N ILE A 527 -17.49 30.55 11.21
CA ILE A 527 -17.38 31.94 11.61
C ILE A 527 -18.79 32.50 11.76
N GLN A 528 -19.23 32.66 13.01
CA GLN A 528 -20.50 33.30 13.32
C GLN A 528 -20.29 34.81 13.48
N LEU A 529 -21.19 35.61 12.91
CA LEU A 529 -21.17 37.07 13.01
C LEU A 529 -22.11 37.58 14.11
N MET A 530 -22.72 36.68 14.88
CA MET A 530 -23.56 36.98 16.01
C MET A 530 -23.16 36.07 17.19
N PRO A 531 -23.51 36.43 18.43
CA PRO A 531 -23.36 35.52 19.57
C PRO A 531 -24.09 34.19 19.35
N PRO A 532 -23.69 33.12 20.08
CA PRO A 532 -24.30 31.79 19.97
C PRO A 532 -25.83 31.86 20.04
N ALA A 533 -26.52 30.93 19.37
CA ALA A 533 -27.98 30.94 19.28
C ALA A 533 -28.67 30.85 20.65
N GLU A 534 -27.97 30.26 21.64
CA GLU A 534 -28.40 30.16 23.03
C GLU A 534 -28.40 31.51 23.76
N ASP A 535 -27.56 32.47 23.34
CA ASP A 535 -27.47 33.81 23.90
C ASP A 535 -28.43 34.79 23.22
N VAL A 536 -29.72 34.58 23.48
CA VAL A 536 -30.81 35.37 22.89
C VAL A 536 -30.70 36.86 23.26
N ALA A 537 -30.33 37.16 24.51
CA ALA A 537 -30.17 38.53 24.99
C ALA A 537 -28.97 39.23 24.33
N GLY A 538 -27.82 38.55 24.23
CA GLY A 538 -26.65 39.08 23.53
C GLY A 538 -26.92 39.35 22.05
N ARG A 539 -27.64 38.46 21.37
CA ARG A 539 -28.08 38.68 19.98
C ARG A 539 -29.02 39.89 19.84
N ALA A 540 -29.84 40.19 20.85
CA ALA A 540 -30.68 41.39 20.89
C ALA A 540 -29.83 42.66 21.06
N HIS A 541 -28.90 42.68 22.02
CA HIS A 541 -28.01 43.83 22.25
C HIS A 541 -27.12 44.13 21.05
N VAL A 542 -26.58 43.10 20.37
CA VAL A 542 -25.80 43.30 19.14
C VAL A 542 -26.66 43.95 18.05
N ARG A 543 -27.92 43.54 17.88
CA ARG A 543 -28.84 44.19 16.93
C ARG A 543 -29.14 45.62 17.31
N GLU A 544 -29.29 45.90 18.60
CA GLU A 544 -29.52 47.25 19.12
C GLU A 544 -28.36 48.19 18.75
N LEU A 545 -27.12 47.76 19.00
CA LEU A 545 -25.91 48.48 18.59
C LEU A 545 -25.80 48.66 17.07
N VAL A 546 -26.20 47.64 16.30
CA VAL A 546 -26.23 47.71 14.84
C VAL A 546 -27.22 48.77 14.36
N GLN A 547 -28.43 48.77 14.92
CA GLN A 547 -29.49 49.71 14.53
C GLN A 547 -29.15 51.15 14.94
N LEU A 548 -28.49 51.37 16.07
CA LEU A 548 -28.02 52.70 16.45
C LEU A 548 -27.15 53.33 15.35
N ILE A 549 -26.26 52.55 14.74
CA ILE A 549 -25.45 53.03 13.62
C ILE A 549 -26.26 53.10 12.31
N ALA A 550 -27.07 52.08 12.01
CA ALA A 550 -27.75 51.95 10.73
C ALA A 550 -29.00 52.83 10.57
N CYS A 551 -29.67 53.18 11.67
CA CYS A 551 -30.88 53.98 11.72
C CYS A 551 -30.63 55.41 12.20
N ASP A 552 -29.80 55.59 13.24
CA ASP A 552 -29.70 56.90 13.91
C ASP A 552 -28.50 57.72 13.41
N ILE A 553 -27.38 57.07 13.07
CA ILE A 553 -26.17 57.77 12.59
C ILE A 553 -26.14 57.86 11.06
N GLN A 554 -26.24 56.73 10.36
CA GLN A 554 -25.96 56.68 8.93
C GLN A 554 -27.00 57.42 8.05
N PRO A 555 -28.33 57.30 8.26
CA PRO A 555 -29.31 57.95 7.40
C PRO A 555 -29.25 59.48 7.46
N PRO A 556 -29.17 60.14 8.65
CA PRO A 556 -29.08 61.60 8.72
C PRO A 556 -27.76 62.16 8.19
N THR A 557 -26.70 61.35 8.16
CA THR A 557 -25.36 61.75 7.69
C THR A 557 -25.07 61.33 6.26
N ASN A 558 -26.05 60.75 5.57
CA ASN A 558 -25.94 60.36 4.17
C ASN A 558 -25.77 61.60 3.27
N GLN A 559 -24.95 61.50 2.22
CA GLN A 559 -24.72 62.59 1.26
C GLN A 559 -26.01 63.21 0.72
N ARG A 560 -27.08 62.43 0.49
CA ARG A 560 -28.37 62.97 0.02
C ARG A 560 -29.02 63.93 1.01
N ILE A 561 -28.85 63.68 2.31
CA ILE A 561 -29.36 64.54 3.38
C ILE A 561 -28.42 65.73 3.58
N LEU A 562 -27.11 65.50 3.61
CA LEU A 562 -26.12 66.58 3.74
C LEU A 562 -26.24 67.62 2.60
N LYS A 563 -26.53 67.19 1.37
CA LYS A 563 -26.84 68.10 0.26
C LYS A 563 -28.07 68.97 0.53
N ARG A 564 -29.11 68.41 1.14
CA ARG A 564 -30.32 69.16 1.53
C ARG A 564 -30.04 70.13 2.69
N VAL A 565 -29.23 69.73 3.67
CA VAL A 565 -28.77 70.59 4.77
C VAL A 565 -28.05 71.82 4.23
N ARG A 566 -27.12 71.63 3.28
CA ARG A 566 -26.44 72.76 2.59
C ARG A 566 -27.43 73.64 1.82
N ALA A 567 -28.42 73.03 1.15
CA ALA A 567 -29.41 73.76 0.37
C ALA A 567 -30.32 74.66 1.22
N ILE A 568 -30.56 74.30 2.50
CA ILE A 568 -31.33 75.12 3.45
C ILE A 568 -30.44 76.10 4.26
N GLY A 569 -29.16 76.26 3.89
CA GLY A 569 -28.21 77.17 4.52
C GLY A 569 -27.52 76.64 5.78
N GLY A 570 -27.66 75.36 6.10
CA GLY A 570 -26.97 74.71 7.22
C GLY A 570 -25.57 74.22 6.88
N SER A 571 -24.70 74.11 7.89
CA SER A 571 -23.40 73.46 7.78
C SER A 571 -23.56 71.94 7.81
N ALA A 572 -23.22 71.25 6.71
CA ALA A 572 -23.33 69.79 6.65
C ALA A 572 -22.26 69.10 7.51
N GLU A 573 -21.11 69.76 7.67
CA GLU A 573 -19.99 69.29 8.46
C GLU A 573 -20.36 69.30 9.95
N ASP A 574 -20.90 70.41 10.46
CA ASP A 574 -21.35 70.50 11.85
C ASP A 574 -22.53 69.56 12.11
N TRP A 575 -23.51 69.51 11.20
CA TRP A 575 -24.62 68.57 11.27
C TRP A 575 -24.15 67.12 11.36
N ALA A 576 -23.21 66.72 10.49
CA ALA A 576 -22.69 65.37 10.48
C ALA A 576 -21.92 65.05 11.77
N SER A 577 -21.07 65.97 12.21
CA SER A 577 -20.28 65.84 13.43
C SER A 577 -21.17 65.72 14.67
N ASP A 578 -22.21 66.55 14.80
CA ASP A 578 -23.13 66.53 15.95
C ASP A 578 -23.92 65.23 16.03
N ILE A 579 -24.50 64.78 14.91
CA ILE A 579 -25.24 63.51 14.85
C ILE A 579 -24.32 62.32 15.16
N MET A 580 -23.11 62.30 14.59
CA MET A 580 -22.13 61.24 14.84
C MET A 580 -21.68 61.24 16.31
N ASN A 581 -21.43 62.40 16.91
CA ASN A 581 -21.10 62.51 18.33
C ASN A 581 -22.22 61.99 19.23
N ALA A 582 -23.46 62.41 18.98
CA ALA A 582 -24.61 61.96 19.76
C ALA A 582 -24.79 60.44 19.69
N GLY A 583 -24.71 59.87 18.48
CA GLY A 583 -24.84 58.43 18.28
C GLY A 583 -23.68 57.62 18.84
N LEU A 584 -22.43 58.06 18.66
CA LEU A 584 -21.25 57.37 19.21
C LEU A 584 -21.21 57.44 20.74
N LYS A 585 -21.67 58.55 21.35
CA LYS A 585 -21.84 58.64 22.80
C LYS A 585 -22.86 57.64 23.34
N ALA A 586 -23.97 57.46 22.64
CA ALA A 586 -24.96 56.43 22.98
C ALA A 586 -24.35 55.03 22.81
N PHE A 587 -23.63 54.78 21.71
CA PHE A 587 -22.98 53.50 21.44
C PHE A 587 -21.96 53.16 22.53
N GLU A 588 -21.10 54.10 22.92
CA GLU A 588 -20.12 53.94 24.00
C GLU A 588 -20.82 53.56 25.31
N SER A 589 -21.90 54.26 25.66
CA SER A 589 -22.64 54.02 26.90
C SER A 589 -23.29 52.64 26.95
N MET A 590 -23.80 52.16 25.80
CA MET A 590 -24.45 50.86 25.67
C MET A 590 -23.46 49.70 25.57
N ALA A 591 -22.33 49.92 24.89
CA ALA A 591 -21.30 48.90 24.67
C ALA A 591 -20.39 48.73 25.89
N ALA A 592 -20.07 49.79 26.64
CA ALA A 592 -19.15 49.75 27.79
C ALA A 592 -19.41 48.61 28.80
N PRO A 593 -20.66 48.34 29.25
CA PRO A 593 -20.91 47.25 30.20
C PRO A 593 -20.87 45.84 29.58
N LEU A 594 -20.97 45.72 28.25
CA LEU A 594 -21.08 44.44 27.54
C LEU A 594 -19.82 44.07 26.76
N ALA A 595 -18.96 45.03 26.47
CA ALA A 595 -17.78 44.87 25.64
C ALA A 595 -16.66 44.11 26.36
N GLY A 596 -16.18 43.02 25.77
CA GLY A 596 -14.94 42.34 26.14
C GLY A 596 -13.84 42.74 25.17
N THR A 597 -13.28 41.79 24.42
CA THR A 597 -12.35 42.08 23.31
C THR A 597 -13.02 42.90 22.19
N TYR A 598 -14.30 42.65 21.92
CA TYR A 598 -15.12 43.28 20.88
C TYR A 598 -16.35 43.97 21.48
N SER A 599 -17.26 44.48 20.64
CA SER A 599 -18.47 45.20 21.06
C SER A 599 -19.39 44.39 21.98
N TYR A 600 -19.32 43.06 21.91
CA TYR A 600 -20.02 42.16 22.83
C TYR A 600 -19.12 40.98 23.24
N GLY A 601 -18.66 40.98 24.50
CA GLY A 601 -17.77 39.95 25.03
C GLY A 601 -16.52 39.73 24.16
N ASN A 602 -16.19 38.46 23.89
CA ASN A 602 -15.07 38.07 23.04
C ASN A 602 -15.51 37.65 21.63
N PHE A 603 -16.76 37.91 21.26
CA PHE A 603 -17.31 37.55 19.94
C PHE A 603 -17.12 38.70 18.96
N LEU A 604 -16.55 38.41 17.78
CA LEU A 604 -16.54 39.36 16.67
C LEU A 604 -17.92 39.36 16.02
N THR A 605 -18.66 40.46 16.12
CA THR A 605 -20.09 40.49 15.76
C THR A 605 -20.43 41.50 14.66
N LEU A 606 -21.70 41.50 14.21
CA LEU A 606 -22.24 42.51 13.32
C LEU A 606 -22.04 43.94 13.84
N ALA A 607 -22.11 44.15 15.16
CA ALA A 607 -21.87 45.45 15.78
C ALA A 607 -20.47 45.99 15.44
N ASP A 608 -19.45 45.14 15.48
CA ASP A 608 -18.06 45.48 15.15
C ASP A 608 -17.89 45.79 13.65
N ILE A 609 -18.54 45.00 12.81
CA ILE A 609 -18.54 45.17 11.35
C ILE A 609 -19.16 46.52 10.95
N VAL A 610 -20.21 46.96 11.65
CA VAL A 610 -20.85 48.26 11.36
C VAL A 610 -20.15 49.45 12.01
N LEU A 611 -19.51 49.24 13.16
CA LEU A 611 -18.81 50.26 13.93
C LEU A 611 -17.55 50.76 13.22
N ALA A 612 -16.70 49.85 12.72
CA ALA A 612 -15.44 50.23 12.09
C ALA A 612 -15.58 51.27 10.94
N PRO A 613 -16.43 51.06 9.92
CA PRO A 613 -16.61 52.05 8.86
C PRO A 613 -17.35 53.32 9.34
N ALA A 614 -18.15 53.24 10.41
CA ALA A 614 -18.79 54.41 11.01
C ALA A 614 -17.76 55.35 11.67
N ILE A 615 -16.77 54.78 12.37
CA ILE A 615 -15.67 55.53 12.98
C ILE A 615 -14.80 56.20 11.92
N VAL A 616 -14.41 55.47 10.86
CA VAL A 616 -13.62 56.04 9.75
C VAL A 616 -14.32 57.26 9.16
N ASN A 617 -15.65 57.21 9.03
CA ASN A 617 -16.43 58.35 8.54
C ASN A 617 -16.56 59.46 9.59
N ALA A 618 -16.70 59.14 10.89
CA ALA A 618 -16.78 60.13 11.96
C ALA A 618 -15.50 60.96 12.10
N VAL A 619 -14.33 60.32 12.07
CA VAL A 619 -13.03 61.01 12.09
C VAL A 619 -12.90 61.98 10.91
N ARG A 620 -13.40 61.60 9.74
CA ARG A 620 -13.40 62.47 8.55
C ARG A 620 -14.24 63.74 8.74
N TYR A 621 -15.30 63.70 9.53
CA TYR A 621 -16.15 64.85 9.86
C TYR A 621 -15.71 65.57 11.14
N GLY A 622 -14.50 65.30 11.64
CA GLY A 622 -13.90 66.03 12.77
C GLY A 622 -14.36 65.55 14.15
N VAL A 623 -14.96 64.36 14.25
CA VAL A 623 -15.30 63.76 15.55
C VAL A 623 -14.02 63.23 16.21
N ASP A 624 -13.72 63.73 17.41
CA ASP A 624 -12.65 63.19 18.24
C ASP A 624 -13.09 61.85 18.84
N ILE A 625 -12.33 60.79 18.54
CA ILE A 625 -12.60 59.43 19.03
C ILE A 625 -11.94 59.17 20.40
N GLU A 626 -11.02 60.03 20.83
CA GLU A 626 -10.32 59.89 22.12
C GLU A 626 -11.26 59.99 23.32
N GLN A 627 -12.39 60.69 23.16
CA GLN A 627 -13.44 60.80 24.18
C GLN A 627 -14.24 59.49 24.39
N TYR A 628 -14.08 58.48 23.53
CA TYR A 628 -14.80 57.20 23.59
C TYR A 628 -13.82 56.02 23.77
N PRO A 629 -13.38 55.72 25.01
CA PRO A 629 -12.32 54.76 25.27
C PRO A 629 -12.68 53.32 24.87
N THR A 630 -13.94 52.89 25.01
CA THR A 630 -14.38 51.54 24.64
C THR A 630 -14.40 51.38 23.12
N ILE A 631 -15.02 52.33 22.42
CA ILE A 631 -15.08 52.38 20.96
C ILE A 631 -13.66 52.39 20.36
N LYS A 632 -12.75 53.24 20.87
CA LYS A 632 -11.36 53.30 20.40
C LYS A 632 -10.65 51.96 20.55
N ARG A 633 -10.82 51.30 21.71
CA ARG A 633 -10.21 49.99 21.98
C ARG A 633 -10.72 48.91 21.02
N ILE A 634 -12.04 48.85 20.81
CA ILE A 634 -12.67 47.90 19.88
C ILE A 634 -12.18 48.16 18.45
N TYR A 635 -12.19 49.43 18.02
CA TYR A 635 -11.75 49.82 16.68
C TYR A 635 -10.31 49.40 16.39
N ASN A 636 -9.39 49.70 17.30
CA ASN A 636 -7.99 49.30 17.16
C ASN A 636 -7.85 47.79 17.03
N LYS A 637 -8.64 47.02 17.80
CA LYS A 637 -8.59 45.56 17.78
C LYS A 637 -9.13 44.97 16.48
N VAL A 638 -10.24 45.47 15.95
CA VAL A 638 -10.82 44.94 14.70
C VAL A 638 -9.96 45.31 13.49
N MET A 639 -9.28 46.46 13.53
CA MET A 639 -8.36 46.88 12.46
C MET A 639 -7.06 46.07 12.41
N GLU A 640 -6.77 45.23 13.41
CA GLU A 640 -5.68 44.23 13.32
C GLU A 640 -6.01 43.11 12.32
N LEU A 641 -7.30 42.83 12.09
CA LEU A 641 -7.77 41.73 11.25
C LEU A 641 -7.71 42.09 9.76
N ASP A 642 -7.17 41.18 8.94
CA ASP A 642 -7.00 41.41 7.50
C ASP A 642 -8.33 41.65 6.76
N ALA A 643 -9.42 41.02 7.21
CA ALA A 643 -10.74 41.23 6.64
C ALA A 643 -11.20 42.70 6.72
N PHE A 644 -10.87 43.41 7.81
CA PHE A 644 -11.21 44.82 7.99
C PHE A 644 -10.26 45.73 7.19
N LYS A 645 -8.95 45.43 7.21
CA LYS A 645 -7.96 46.18 6.42
C LYS A 645 -8.27 46.15 4.93
N LEU A 646 -8.52 44.96 4.38
CA LEU A 646 -8.79 44.77 2.95
C LEU A 646 -10.18 45.24 2.52
N ALA A 647 -11.13 45.41 3.45
CA ALA A 647 -12.44 45.98 3.17
C ALA A 647 -12.46 47.52 3.21
N ASP A 648 -11.42 48.15 3.77
CA ASP A 648 -11.24 49.59 3.83
C ASP A 648 -11.27 50.21 2.43
N TRP A 649 -11.88 51.39 2.35
CA TRP A 649 -12.07 52.11 1.09
C TRP A 649 -10.76 52.49 0.39
N ARG A 650 -9.61 52.45 1.07
CA ARG A 650 -8.29 52.72 0.48
C ARG A 650 -7.75 51.56 -0.35
N HIS A 651 -8.23 50.34 -0.11
CA HIS A 651 -7.73 49.10 -0.73
C HIS A 651 -8.69 48.50 -1.77
N GLN A 652 -9.67 49.26 -2.26
CA GLN A 652 -10.62 48.77 -3.28
C GLN A 652 -10.12 49.06 -4.69
N GLU A 653 -10.47 48.19 -5.65
CA GLU A 653 -10.07 48.34 -7.04
C GLU A 653 -10.65 49.60 -7.70
N ASP A 654 -11.83 50.07 -7.25
CA ASP A 654 -12.45 51.31 -7.72
C ASP A 654 -11.99 52.57 -6.97
N THR A 655 -11.03 52.45 -6.05
CA THR A 655 -10.43 53.60 -5.37
C THR A 655 -9.50 54.34 -6.32
N PRO A 656 -9.69 55.66 -6.54
CA PRO A 656 -8.77 56.44 -7.38
C PRO A 656 -7.34 56.39 -6.82
N VAL A 657 -6.35 56.29 -7.70
CA VAL A 657 -4.92 56.10 -7.37
C VAL A 657 -4.41 57.13 -6.35
N GLU A 658 -4.87 58.38 -6.45
CA GLU A 658 -4.56 59.49 -5.55
C GLU A 658 -4.96 59.24 -4.07
N PHE A 659 -5.88 58.30 -3.81
CA PHE A 659 -6.31 57.95 -2.46
C PHE A 659 -5.79 56.59 -1.96
N GLN A 660 -5.10 55.81 -2.81
CA GLN A 660 -4.57 54.49 -2.46
C GLN A 660 -3.26 54.56 -1.63
N GLN A 661 -2.62 55.74 -1.55
CA GLN A 661 -1.28 55.91 -0.96
C GLN A 661 -1.24 56.68 0.38
N VAL A 662 -2.37 57.01 0.98
CA VAL A 662 -2.38 57.64 2.32
C VAL A 662 -2.44 56.53 3.38
N SER A 663 -1.25 56.13 3.87
CA SER A 663 -1.08 55.13 4.94
C SER A 663 -1.65 55.62 6.26
#